data_AF-A0A374BJB6-F1
#
_entry.id   AF-A0A374BJB6-F1
#
_cell.length_a   1.000
_cell.length_b   1.000
_cell.length_c   1.000
_cell.angle_alpha   90.00
_cell.angle_beta   90.00
_cell.angle_gamma   90.00
#
_symmetry.space_group_name_H-M   'P 1'
#
loop_
_entity.id
_entity.type
_entity.pdbx_description
1 polymer ?
#
loop_
_entity_poly.entity_id
_entity_poly.type
_entity_poly.pdbx_seq_one_letter_code
_entity_poly.pdbx_strand_id
1 'polypeptide(L)'
;MKLFKRTLTTAVAVCLALQSAVVCFGAEAEEQIPAGGEEVGLYTSENDEAIQLTEDMYSSWYEGDQTYDGTEKTLYGYSLMDTNNYYRLTEDEDYVVTYENNINVGTATATFTGIGNYTGSFTKNFNIVPTDIYRADIDCEYEQSYCAGKPVQPKPIVTYNDIVLAEGVDYEIEYEDDCGELGWHYAYIKGIGNFNGTDSFEYSVVEAEISSENISVDTSCTYTGCAQTPAPVVTVSGAVLRRGIDYNVSYTNNVNAGTGYMTIAGMNGYTGYVTVPFTISPKAVSEVEILKIADVDYTGKAVRPSLFVKADGNMIKSSDYTVTYYNNTNIGTATAVVTLGGNYESRYPVSTTFKIILGKPKGFKAVADSTTSVKLSWNKIGNCKYRVYRYDPKKKIYKRLTVTSSTSYTDKKLSEATSYTYAVKLEYNSKTGPYITVKGNTKLSTPKMTVKAYNKKVTISWKKNTKADGYQIYWCKGDEWTIPHNDYYSMPKDCYNDYVQLKKITKNSTTSYTKSDLSGSKNYHFKMRAYKTINGKVVYSSWTGIQCKINTVSRLNAATKKSHSTYKIYNVQGKKTKTSTHTLTAEEKKILKNFASKHFKKDWSAAKKIEYTADWIRKNLKYGRIPTGSHSKNIFVYKEGQCSDYNGALVEMMVYLGYDANLVMGNRKGGGQHFWGEIKIDGVTYLLEVGEKVYDSPQWNYKWQFMCLKYSEADGGYKKNGKLY
;
A
#
# COMPACT_ATOMS: atom_id res chain seq x y z
N MET A 1 57.38 7.58 -11.24
CA MET A 1 58.46 8.51 -11.64
C MET A 1 59.75 7.70 -11.60
N LYS A 2 60.38 7.44 -12.77
CA LYS A 2 61.62 6.66 -13.02
C LYS A 2 61.58 5.16 -12.63
N LEU A 3 62.14 4.19 -13.35
CA LEU A 3 62.55 4.02 -14.76
C LEU A 3 62.94 2.50 -14.88
N PHE A 4 62.47 1.79 -15.91
CA PHE A 4 63.08 0.60 -16.58
C PHE A 4 63.34 -0.70 -15.78
N LYS A 5 63.22 -1.94 -16.29
CA LYS A 5 62.79 -2.52 -17.59
C LYS A 5 62.62 -4.05 -17.41
N ARG A 6 61.48 -4.57 -17.90
CA ARG A 6 61.19 -5.85 -18.59
C ARG A 6 62.12 -7.09 -18.47
N THR A 7 61.52 -8.17 -17.93
CA THR A 7 61.25 -9.51 -18.54
C THR A 7 62.25 -10.18 -19.49
N LEU A 8 62.69 -11.40 -19.14
CA LEU A 8 62.29 -12.64 -19.83
C LEU A 8 62.60 -13.90 -19.00
N THR A 9 61.70 -14.87 -19.09
CA THR A 9 61.61 -16.12 -18.32
C THR A 9 62.16 -17.32 -19.10
N THR A 10 62.77 -18.24 -18.35
CA THR A 10 62.76 -19.72 -18.40
C THR A 10 63.31 -20.58 -19.56
N ALA A 11 64.06 -21.59 -19.09
CA ALA A 11 64.16 -23.00 -19.50
C ALA A 11 65.13 -23.29 -20.67
N VAL A 12 66.02 -24.27 -20.61
CA VAL A 12 65.80 -25.71 -20.36
C VAL A 12 67.15 -26.38 -19.98
N ALA A 13 67.08 -27.37 -19.09
CA ALA A 13 68.17 -28.28 -18.71
C ALA A 13 68.65 -29.19 -19.87
N VAL A 14 69.87 -29.73 -19.77
CA VAL A 14 70.31 -31.11 -20.12
C VAL A 14 71.78 -31.12 -20.58
N CYS A 15 72.62 -31.87 -19.85
CA CYS A 15 73.65 -32.85 -20.29
C CYS A 15 74.77 -32.92 -19.23
N LEU A 16 74.79 -33.96 -18.40
CA LEU A 16 75.52 -35.22 -18.57
C LEU A 16 77.06 -35.10 -18.57
N ALA A 17 77.64 -35.69 -17.52
CA ALA A 17 79.05 -36.01 -17.39
C ALA A 17 79.50 -37.03 -18.45
N LEU A 18 80.75 -36.91 -18.92
CA LEU A 18 81.81 -37.96 -18.94
C LEU A 18 82.94 -37.62 -19.92
N GLN A 19 84.18 -37.89 -19.46
CA GLN A 19 85.40 -38.30 -20.22
C GLN A 19 86.03 -37.24 -21.17
N SER A 20 87.33 -37.07 -21.36
CA SER A 20 88.53 -37.91 -21.13
C SER A 20 89.79 -37.02 -21.25
N ALA A 21 90.82 -37.35 -20.44
CA ALA A 21 92.23 -37.54 -20.79
C ALA A 21 92.88 -36.88 -22.05
N VAL A 22 94.11 -36.34 -21.81
CA VAL A 22 95.38 -36.55 -22.58
C VAL A 22 95.88 -35.46 -23.57
N VAL A 23 97.06 -34.92 -23.21
CA VAL A 23 98.28 -34.56 -24.00
C VAL A 23 98.46 -33.13 -24.58
N CYS A 24 99.31 -32.37 -23.88
CA CYS A 24 100.71 -32.00 -24.18
C CYS A 24 101.12 -31.02 -25.31
N PHE A 25 102.18 -30.25 -24.98
CA PHE A 25 103.07 -29.33 -25.75
C PHE A 25 102.44 -28.03 -26.29
N GLY A 26 103.05 -26.85 -26.25
CA GLY A 26 104.42 -26.40 -25.95
C GLY A 26 104.71 -25.13 -26.81
N ALA A 27 105.52 -24.19 -26.30
CA ALA A 27 106.32 -23.15 -27.00
C ALA A 27 106.57 -21.99 -26.01
N GLU A 28 107.78 -21.71 -25.50
CA GLU A 28 109.04 -21.23 -26.13
C GLU A 28 109.03 -19.79 -26.67
N ALA A 29 109.92 -18.97 -26.10
CA ALA A 29 110.74 -17.91 -26.69
C ALA A 29 111.77 -17.52 -25.61
N GLU A 30 113.04 -17.94 -25.60
CA GLU A 30 114.17 -17.69 -26.53
C GLU A 30 114.76 -16.27 -26.40
N GLU A 31 115.99 -16.15 -25.88
CA GLU A 31 117.00 -15.20 -26.41
C GLU A 31 118.44 -15.65 -26.08
N GLN A 32 119.34 -15.46 -27.06
CA GLN A 32 120.71 -15.98 -27.16
C GLN A 32 121.81 -15.04 -26.63
N ILE A 33 122.82 -15.65 -26.00
CA ILE A 33 124.32 -15.54 -26.09
C ILE A 33 124.95 -14.30 -26.79
N PRO A 34 126.14 -13.81 -26.33
CA PRO A 34 127.40 -14.38 -26.83
C PRO A 34 128.52 -14.56 -25.78
N ALA A 35 129.41 -15.49 -26.11
CA ALA A 35 130.64 -15.84 -25.41
C ALA A 35 131.86 -15.02 -25.90
N GLY A 36 132.88 -14.94 -25.04
CA GLY A 36 134.25 -14.48 -25.29
C GLY A 36 134.69 -13.49 -24.21
N GLY A 37 135.78 -13.64 -23.46
CA GLY A 37 136.86 -14.62 -23.39
C GLY A 37 138.05 -13.89 -22.74
N GLU A 38 138.67 -14.46 -21.69
CA GLU A 38 140.12 -14.41 -21.41
C GLU A 38 140.42 -15.12 -20.08
N GLU A 39 141.36 -16.07 -20.14
CA GLU A 39 142.02 -16.75 -19.03
C GLU A 39 142.83 -15.76 -18.17
N VAL A 40 142.74 -15.85 -16.83
CA VAL A 40 143.92 -15.81 -15.95
C VAL A 40 143.63 -16.55 -14.62
N GLY A 41 144.39 -17.62 -14.36
CA GLY A 41 145.04 -17.86 -13.06
C GLY A 41 144.25 -18.49 -11.91
N LEU A 42 144.37 -19.82 -11.80
CA LEU A 42 144.82 -20.58 -10.62
C LEU A 42 144.42 -20.06 -9.23
N TYR A 43 143.67 -20.86 -8.46
CA TYR A 43 144.26 -21.68 -7.39
C TYR A 43 143.26 -22.76 -6.96
N THR A 44 143.78 -23.97 -6.89
CA THR A 44 143.14 -25.21 -6.47
C THR A 44 142.93 -25.27 -4.96
N SER A 45 141.76 -25.71 -4.52
CA SER A 45 141.57 -26.58 -3.36
C SER A 45 140.22 -27.26 -3.53
N GLU A 46 140.22 -28.56 -3.85
CA GLU A 46 139.97 -29.61 -2.84
C GLU A 46 138.52 -29.57 -2.36
N ASN A 47 137.70 -30.49 -2.88
CA ASN A 47 136.50 -31.06 -2.25
C ASN A 47 135.81 -30.17 -1.19
N ASP A 48 135.24 -29.04 -1.57
CA ASP A 48 134.16 -28.46 -0.76
C ASP A 48 132.87 -29.19 -1.16
N GLU A 49 132.61 -30.29 -0.46
CA GLU A 49 131.28 -30.89 -0.43
C GLU A 49 130.29 -29.78 -0.10
N ALA A 50 129.34 -29.51 -1.00
CA ALA A 50 128.35 -28.47 -0.81
C ALA A 50 127.69 -28.61 0.57
N ILE A 51 127.59 -27.50 1.31
CA ILE A 51 127.18 -27.51 2.72
C ILE A 51 125.73 -28.01 2.77
N GLN A 52 125.50 -29.08 3.53
CA GLN A 52 124.14 -29.61 3.70
C GLN A 52 123.31 -28.61 4.50
N LEU A 53 122.21 -28.17 3.90
CA LEU A 53 121.21 -27.37 4.58
C LEU A 53 120.45 -28.26 5.56
N THR A 54 120.66 -28.06 6.85
CA THR A 54 120.09 -28.89 7.91
C THR A 54 119.20 -28.09 8.85
N GLU A 55 118.27 -28.76 9.53
CA GLU A 55 117.25 -28.15 10.40
C GLU A 55 117.86 -27.36 11.58
N ASP A 56 119.07 -27.70 12.01
CA ASP A 56 119.82 -27.00 13.07
C ASP A 56 120.30 -25.60 12.66
N MET A 57 120.32 -25.28 11.36
CA MET A 57 120.58 -23.94 10.85
C MET A 57 119.36 -23.03 10.94
N TYR A 58 118.17 -23.58 11.22
CA TYR A 58 116.91 -22.83 11.32
C TYR A 58 116.68 -22.25 12.72
N SER A 59 116.31 -20.98 12.78
CA SER A 59 115.83 -20.32 14.00
C SER A 59 114.53 -19.56 13.73
N SER A 60 113.52 -19.74 14.57
CA SER A 60 112.24 -19.01 14.55
C SER A 60 112.15 -18.05 15.72
N TRP A 61 111.54 -16.89 15.50
CA TRP A 61 111.06 -15.99 16.57
C TRP A 61 109.54 -15.87 16.59
N TYR A 62 108.85 -16.64 15.74
CA TYR A 62 107.39 -16.78 15.72
C TYR A 62 107.00 -18.19 15.29
N GLU A 63 106.14 -18.85 16.08
CA GLU A 63 105.56 -20.17 15.81
C GLU A 63 104.06 -20.18 16.10
N GLY A 64 103.38 -19.10 15.71
CA GLY A 64 101.93 -19.01 15.87
C GLY A 64 101.18 -19.65 14.71
N ASP A 65 100.01 -20.22 15.01
CA ASP A 65 99.05 -20.65 13.99
C ASP A 65 98.59 -19.44 13.15
N GLN A 66 98.41 -19.65 11.85
CA GLN A 66 97.88 -18.64 10.94
C GLN A 66 96.39 -18.85 10.71
N THR A 67 95.59 -17.79 10.63
CA THR A 67 94.15 -17.91 10.37
C THR A 67 93.87 -17.94 8.87
N TYR A 68 92.96 -18.83 8.45
CA TYR A 68 92.43 -18.86 7.08
C TYR A 68 91.88 -17.49 6.66
N ASP A 69 92.28 -17.00 5.48
CA ASP A 69 91.74 -15.77 4.88
C ASP A 69 91.38 -15.92 3.39
N GLY A 70 91.43 -17.15 2.86
CA GLY A 70 91.20 -17.46 1.44
C GLY A 70 92.43 -17.30 0.54
N THR A 71 93.61 -17.00 1.10
CA THR A 71 94.86 -16.82 0.33
C THR A 71 95.95 -17.80 0.73
N GLU A 72 96.96 -17.97 -0.14
CA GLU A 72 98.17 -18.74 0.17
C GLU A 72 98.93 -18.15 1.36
N LYS A 73 99.31 -19.03 2.29
CA LYS A 73 100.05 -18.70 3.50
C LYS A 73 101.51 -19.05 3.33
N THR A 74 102.38 -18.15 3.78
CA THR A 74 103.82 -18.38 3.85
C THR A 74 104.27 -18.45 5.30
N LEU A 75 105.28 -19.26 5.56
CA LEU A 75 105.92 -19.32 6.87
C LEU A 75 106.73 -18.02 7.06
N TYR A 76 106.51 -17.30 8.17
CA TYR A 76 107.21 -16.05 8.45
C TYR A 76 107.82 -16.06 9.86
N GLY A 77 108.77 -15.16 10.10
CA GLY A 77 109.42 -15.04 11.41
C GLY A 77 110.52 -16.06 11.66
N TYR A 78 111.29 -16.38 10.61
CA TYR A 78 112.41 -17.32 10.66
C TYR A 78 113.69 -16.74 10.04
N SER A 79 114.84 -17.32 10.38
CA SER A 79 116.13 -17.07 9.72
C SER A 79 116.92 -18.37 9.66
N LEU A 80 117.67 -18.57 8.58
CA LEU A 80 118.66 -19.62 8.49
C LEU A 80 120.06 -19.03 8.70
N MET A 81 120.88 -19.69 9.51
CA MET A 81 122.25 -19.28 9.79
C MET A 81 123.19 -20.49 9.77
N ASP A 82 124.22 -20.41 8.94
CA ASP A 82 125.34 -21.32 9.00
C ASP A 82 126.17 -20.99 10.23
N THR A 83 125.98 -21.79 11.27
CA THR A 83 126.62 -21.59 12.58
C THR A 83 128.12 -21.90 12.56
N ASN A 84 128.59 -22.67 11.58
CA ASN A 84 130.01 -22.99 11.42
C ASN A 84 130.77 -21.81 10.78
N ASN A 85 130.12 -21.07 9.88
CA ASN A 85 130.70 -19.94 9.15
C ASN A 85 130.20 -18.56 9.62
N TYR A 86 129.32 -18.51 10.62
CA TYR A 86 128.65 -17.29 11.09
C TYR A 86 127.98 -16.48 9.95
N TYR A 87 127.44 -17.18 8.96
CA TYR A 87 126.84 -16.57 7.77
C TYR A 87 125.33 -16.71 7.80
N ARG A 88 124.60 -15.60 7.59
CA ARG A 88 123.14 -15.60 7.52
C ARG A 88 122.73 -15.88 6.08
N LEU A 89 121.96 -16.94 5.87
CA LEU A 89 121.52 -17.34 4.54
C LEU A 89 120.40 -16.42 4.05
N THR A 90 120.43 -16.12 2.75
CA THR A 90 119.43 -15.31 2.06
C THR A 90 118.55 -16.18 1.16
N GLU A 91 117.24 -16.01 1.27
CA GLU A 91 116.27 -16.69 0.40
C GLU A 91 116.47 -16.23 -1.06
N ASP A 92 116.32 -17.14 -2.01
CA ASP A 92 116.60 -17.01 -3.46
C ASP A 92 118.09 -16.86 -3.84
N GLU A 93 119.02 -16.78 -2.88
CA GLU A 93 120.47 -16.84 -3.12
C GLU A 93 121.10 -18.14 -2.60
N ASP A 94 120.79 -18.49 -1.35
CA ASP A 94 121.37 -19.63 -0.63
C ASP A 94 120.36 -20.78 -0.43
N TYR A 95 119.07 -20.49 -0.44
CA TYR A 95 117.98 -21.47 -0.38
C TYR A 95 116.71 -20.92 -1.03
N VAL A 96 115.81 -21.81 -1.45
CA VAL A 96 114.43 -21.45 -1.86
C VAL A 96 113.43 -22.13 -0.94
N VAL A 97 112.24 -21.52 -0.78
CA VAL A 97 111.15 -22.09 0.01
C VAL A 97 109.96 -22.39 -0.89
N THR A 98 109.48 -23.63 -0.84
CA THR A 98 108.22 -24.03 -1.47
C THR A 98 107.19 -24.42 -0.42
N TYR A 99 105.91 -24.23 -0.74
CA TYR A 99 104.82 -24.48 0.19
C TYR A 99 103.85 -25.53 -0.38
N GLU A 100 103.36 -26.41 0.51
CA GLU A 100 102.29 -27.36 0.23
C GLU A 100 101.19 -27.24 1.29
N ASN A 101 99.94 -27.46 0.89
CA ASN A 101 98.75 -27.40 1.77
C ASN A 101 98.60 -26.07 2.52
N ASN A 102 98.98 -24.96 1.89
CA ASN A 102 99.14 -23.66 2.54
C ASN A 102 97.96 -22.69 2.31
N ILE A 103 96.80 -23.16 1.89
CA ILE A 103 95.60 -22.32 1.72
C ILE A 103 94.55 -22.70 2.77
N ASN A 104 94.13 -23.96 2.77
CA ASN A 104 93.06 -24.46 3.62
C ASN A 104 93.55 -24.78 5.03
N VAL A 105 92.61 -24.84 5.97
CA VAL A 105 92.85 -25.28 7.36
C VAL A 105 93.50 -26.66 7.39
N GLY A 106 94.53 -26.79 8.22
CA GLY A 106 95.32 -28.00 8.35
C GLY A 106 96.78 -27.70 8.63
N THR A 107 97.63 -28.70 8.45
CA THR A 107 99.07 -28.55 8.57
C THR A 107 99.67 -28.25 7.20
N ALA A 108 100.19 -27.04 7.04
CA ALA A 108 100.94 -26.62 5.87
C ALA A 108 102.43 -26.96 6.05
N THR A 109 103.12 -27.24 4.94
CA THR A 109 104.53 -27.62 4.95
C THR A 109 105.33 -26.62 4.11
N ALA A 110 106.34 -26.02 4.74
CA ALA A 110 107.36 -25.21 4.08
C ALA A 110 108.62 -26.06 3.87
N THR A 111 109.08 -26.18 2.63
CA THR A 111 110.28 -26.95 2.27
C THR A 111 111.41 -26.00 1.91
N PHE A 112 112.46 -26.00 2.72
CA PHE A 112 113.67 -25.23 2.51
C PHE A 112 114.63 -26.07 1.69
N THR A 113 115.00 -25.62 0.50
CA THR A 113 115.93 -26.34 -0.39
C THR A 113 117.15 -25.48 -0.64
N GLY A 114 118.33 -26.00 -0.28
CA GLY A 114 119.59 -25.30 -0.54
C GLY A 114 119.81 -25.09 -2.04
N ILE A 115 120.30 -23.91 -2.41
CA ILE A 115 120.73 -23.57 -3.77
C ILE A 115 122.13 -22.93 -3.73
N GLY A 116 122.83 -22.92 -4.87
CA GLY A 116 124.20 -22.41 -4.93
C GLY A 116 125.17 -23.29 -4.12
N ASN A 117 125.75 -22.73 -3.05
CA ASN A 117 126.74 -23.41 -2.20
C ASN A 117 126.13 -24.35 -1.15
N TYR A 118 124.81 -24.29 -0.98
CA TYR A 118 124.06 -25.14 -0.06
C TYR A 118 123.27 -26.21 -0.84
N THR A 119 123.23 -27.44 -0.33
CA THR A 119 122.47 -28.55 -0.93
C THR A 119 121.62 -29.27 0.11
N GLY A 120 120.72 -30.15 -0.32
CA GLY A 120 119.79 -30.83 0.59
C GLY A 120 118.55 -29.98 0.90
N SER A 121 117.63 -30.56 1.68
CA SER A 121 116.37 -29.91 2.03
C SER A 121 115.85 -30.37 3.39
N PHE A 122 115.20 -29.49 4.12
CA PHE A 122 114.42 -29.84 5.32
C PHE A 122 113.06 -29.13 5.30
N THR A 123 112.13 -29.61 6.11
CA THR A 123 110.76 -29.09 6.15
C THR A 123 110.40 -28.51 7.51
N LYS A 124 109.61 -27.45 7.53
CA LYS A 124 108.92 -26.96 8.72
C LYS A 124 107.43 -26.92 8.49
N ASN A 125 106.69 -27.39 9.50
CA ASN A 125 105.24 -27.39 9.48
C ASN A 125 104.72 -26.19 10.25
N PHE A 126 103.64 -25.59 9.76
CA PHE A 126 102.86 -24.60 10.49
C PHE A 126 101.37 -24.88 10.30
N ASN A 127 100.54 -24.50 11.26
CA ASN A 127 99.11 -24.76 11.16
C ASN A 127 98.38 -23.54 10.59
N ILE A 128 97.42 -23.84 9.72
CA ILE A 128 96.37 -22.92 9.34
C ILE A 128 95.13 -23.31 10.15
N VAL A 129 94.63 -22.41 10.98
CA VAL A 129 93.45 -22.61 11.82
C VAL A 129 92.21 -21.95 11.20
N PRO A 130 91.00 -22.48 11.46
CA PRO A 130 89.79 -21.95 10.84
C PRO A 130 89.52 -20.50 11.27
N THR A 131 88.93 -19.74 10.35
CA THR A 131 88.38 -18.41 10.67
C THR A 131 86.95 -18.56 11.18
N ASP A 132 86.52 -17.63 12.04
CA ASP A 132 85.15 -17.61 12.52
C ASP A 132 84.19 -17.15 11.42
N ILE A 133 83.07 -17.86 11.27
CA ILE A 133 82.06 -17.63 10.24
C ILE A 133 81.34 -16.29 10.41
N TYR A 134 81.32 -15.67 11.61
CA TYR A 134 80.73 -14.32 11.80
C TYR A 134 81.46 -13.23 10.98
N ARG A 135 82.67 -13.54 10.47
CA ARG A 135 83.43 -12.63 9.62
C ARG A 135 82.99 -12.68 8.15
N ALA A 136 82.08 -13.58 7.79
CA ALA A 136 81.48 -13.65 6.46
C ALA A 136 80.25 -12.73 6.38
N ASP A 137 80.01 -12.17 5.21
CA ASP A 137 78.81 -11.40 4.89
C ASP A 137 77.68 -12.36 4.49
N ILE A 138 76.50 -12.17 5.08
CA ILE A 138 75.30 -12.97 4.80
C ILE A 138 74.27 -12.08 4.09
N ASP A 139 73.93 -12.41 2.85
CA ASP A 139 72.88 -11.75 2.08
C ASP A 139 71.68 -12.68 1.91
N CYS A 140 70.52 -12.30 2.43
CA CYS A 140 69.29 -13.09 2.37
C CYS A 140 68.08 -12.18 2.12
N GLU A 141 67.13 -12.66 1.32
CA GLU A 141 65.84 -11.99 1.18
C GLU A 141 65.09 -12.04 2.52
N TYR A 142 64.85 -10.86 3.07
CA TYR A 142 64.35 -10.68 4.42
C TYR A 142 62.87 -11.08 4.58
N GLU A 143 61.98 -10.69 3.65
CA GLU A 143 60.56 -11.03 3.71
C GLU A 143 60.25 -12.28 2.87
N GLN A 144 59.61 -13.28 3.51
CA GLN A 144 59.21 -14.53 2.89
C GLN A 144 57.69 -14.70 2.95
N SER A 145 57.10 -15.28 1.91
CA SER A 145 55.65 -15.50 1.85
C SER A 145 55.22 -16.75 2.61
N TYR A 146 54.17 -16.64 3.42
CA TYR A 146 53.55 -17.77 4.10
C TYR A 146 53.15 -18.90 3.12
N CYS A 147 53.46 -20.15 3.49
CA CYS A 147 53.27 -21.34 2.65
C CYS A 147 52.48 -22.45 3.36
N ALA A 148 51.29 -22.11 3.89
CA ALA A 148 50.36 -23.04 4.54
C ALA A 148 50.98 -23.84 5.70
N GLY A 149 51.90 -23.22 6.45
CA GLY A 149 52.61 -23.84 7.58
C GLY A 149 53.66 -24.87 7.15
N LYS A 150 54.01 -24.95 5.86
CA LYS A 150 55.20 -25.68 5.43
C LYS A 150 56.46 -24.87 5.81
N PRO A 151 57.59 -25.54 6.11
CA PRO A 151 58.87 -24.87 6.36
C PRO A 151 59.21 -23.86 5.26
N VAL A 152 59.58 -22.64 5.65
CA VAL A 152 60.06 -21.58 4.76
C VAL A 152 61.56 -21.40 5.04
N GLN A 153 62.38 -21.95 4.14
CA GLN A 153 63.83 -22.05 4.33
C GLN A 153 64.57 -21.20 3.27
N PRO A 154 64.67 -19.87 3.46
CA PRO A 154 65.35 -18.99 2.52
C PRO A 154 66.86 -19.28 2.50
N LYS A 155 67.42 -19.41 1.30
CA LYS A 155 68.84 -19.71 1.13
C LYS A 155 69.66 -18.42 1.07
N PRO A 156 70.52 -18.13 2.05
CA PRO A 156 71.40 -16.98 2.00
C PRO A 156 72.54 -17.20 1.00
N ILE A 157 73.11 -16.10 0.52
CA ILE A 157 74.41 -16.06 -0.12
C ILE A 157 75.42 -15.66 0.95
N VAL A 158 76.36 -16.54 1.28
CA VAL A 158 77.40 -16.30 2.29
C VAL A 158 78.74 -16.03 1.60
N THR A 159 79.39 -14.93 1.93
CA THR A 159 80.61 -14.47 1.25
C THR A 159 81.70 -14.11 2.26
N TYR A 160 82.95 -14.52 2.03
CA TYR A 160 84.09 -14.13 2.86
C TYR A 160 85.27 -13.70 1.97
N ASN A 161 85.74 -12.46 2.12
CA ASN A 161 86.80 -11.88 1.27
C ASN A 161 86.56 -12.09 -0.23
N ASP A 162 85.35 -11.76 -0.72
CA ASP A 162 84.90 -11.94 -2.11
C ASP A 162 84.75 -13.40 -2.59
N ILE A 163 84.96 -14.40 -1.72
CA ILE A 163 84.74 -15.82 -2.00
C ILE A 163 83.32 -16.20 -1.57
N VAL A 164 82.50 -16.67 -2.51
CA VAL A 164 81.19 -17.26 -2.20
C VAL A 164 81.40 -18.64 -1.57
N LEU A 165 80.89 -18.81 -0.36
CA LEU A 165 81.03 -20.03 0.41
C LEU A 165 80.00 -21.07 -0.04
N ALA A 166 80.35 -22.35 0.05
CA ALA A 166 79.50 -23.47 -0.34
C ALA A 166 78.83 -24.16 0.85
N GLU A 167 77.50 -24.20 0.83
CA GLU A 167 76.67 -24.99 1.78
C GLU A 167 77.08 -26.48 1.74
N GLY A 168 77.35 -27.06 2.92
CA GLY A 168 77.84 -28.43 3.11
C GLY A 168 79.35 -28.61 2.99
N VAL A 169 80.10 -27.55 2.66
CA VAL A 169 81.57 -27.56 2.57
C VAL A 169 82.19 -26.55 3.55
N ASP A 170 81.72 -25.30 3.49
CA ASP A 170 82.22 -24.18 4.30
C ASP A 170 81.29 -23.86 5.47
N TYR A 171 80.00 -24.17 5.33
CA TYR A 171 79.00 -24.00 6.39
C TYR A 171 77.82 -24.97 6.24
N GLU A 172 77.07 -25.18 7.31
CA GLU A 172 75.75 -25.82 7.31
C GLU A 172 74.70 -24.83 7.82
N ILE A 173 73.45 -24.93 7.34
CA ILE A 173 72.34 -24.09 7.82
C ILE A 173 71.38 -24.94 8.66
N GLU A 174 71.03 -24.43 9.83
CA GLU A 174 69.99 -24.98 10.70
C GLU A 174 68.86 -23.95 10.88
N TYR A 175 67.62 -24.35 10.64
CA TYR A 175 66.43 -23.49 10.79
C TYR A 175 65.67 -23.87 12.05
N GLU A 176 64.98 -22.90 12.64
CA GLU A 176 64.06 -23.14 13.76
C GLU A 176 62.89 -24.04 13.35
N ASP A 177 62.37 -24.82 14.31
CA ASP A 177 61.29 -25.80 14.08
C ASP A 177 60.00 -25.15 13.53
N ASP A 178 59.74 -23.90 13.91
CA ASP A 178 58.58 -23.09 13.54
C ASP A 178 58.83 -22.18 12.33
N CYS A 179 59.89 -22.42 11.54
CA CYS A 179 60.24 -21.68 10.31
C CYS A 179 59.14 -21.60 9.21
N GLY A 180 57.95 -22.15 9.43
CA GLY A 180 56.78 -22.01 8.56
C GLY A 180 55.65 -21.14 9.15
N GLU A 181 55.77 -20.67 10.39
CA GLU A 181 54.76 -19.84 11.06
C GLU A 181 54.93 -18.34 10.73
N LEU A 182 53.90 -17.53 10.94
CA LEU A 182 54.01 -16.08 10.70
C LEU A 182 54.88 -15.42 11.76
N GLY A 183 55.70 -14.45 11.36
CA GLY A 183 56.51 -13.67 12.27
C GLY A 183 57.99 -13.69 11.90
N TRP A 184 58.83 -13.38 12.88
CA TRP A 184 60.28 -13.33 12.75
C TRP A 184 60.88 -14.66 13.15
N HIS A 185 61.86 -15.12 12.38
CA HIS A 185 62.56 -16.38 12.57
C HIS A 185 64.06 -16.19 12.39
N TYR A 186 64.84 -17.07 13.01
CA TYR A 186 66.28 -17.15 12.82
C TYR A 186 66.68 -18.43 12.07
N ALA A 187 67.78 -18.31 11.34
CA ALA A 187 68.51 -19.45 10.83
C ALA A 187 69.98 -19.31 11.21
N TYR A 188 70.60 -20.42 11.59
CA TYR A 188 71.95 -20.47 12.13
C TYR A 188 72.89 -21.04 11.09
N ILE A 189 73.95 -20.29 10.78
CA ILE A 189 75.02 -20.67 9.87
C ILE A 189 76.18 -21.17 10.72
N LYS A 190 76.45 -22.48 10.65
CA LYS A 190 77.54 -23.11 11.38
C LYS A 190 78.73 -23.32 10.46
N GLY A 191 79.86 -22.69 10.76
CA GLY A 191 81.09 -22.87 9.99
C GLY A 191 81.62 -24.30 10.08
N ILE A 192 82.05 -24.85 8.95
CA ILE A 192 82.70 -26.16 8.83
C ILE A 192 83.91 -26.07 7.90
N GLY A 193 84.83 -27.04 7.97
CA GLY A 193 86.04 -27.06 7.13
C GLY A 193 86.97 -25.89 7.44
N ASN A 194 87.08 -24.94 6.51
CA ASN A 194 87.92 -23.73 6.66
C ASN A 194 87.36 -22.71 7.65
N PHE A 195 86.11 -22.90 8.08
CA PHE A 195 85.41 -22.03 8.99
C PHE A 195 85.03 -22.75 10.28
N ASN A 196 84.86 -22.00 11.36
CA ASN A 196 84.31 -22.46 12.64
C ASN A 196 83.31 -21.44 13.19
N GLY A 197 82.77 -21.69 14.39
CA GLY A 197 81.80 -20.81 15.01
C GLY A 197 80.41 -20.92 14.41
N THR A 198 79.52 -20.04 14.87
CA THR A 198 78.13 -19.94 14.41
C THR A 198 77.78 -18.47 14.29
N ASP A 199 77.15 -18.12 13.18
CA ASP A 199 76.46 -16.84 13.01
C ASP A 199 74.98 -17.09 12.70
N SER A 200 74.17 -16.04 12.65
CA SER A 200 72.74 -16.16 12.37
C SER A 200 72.27 -15.04 11.47
N PHE A 201 71.22 -15.31 10.69
CA PHE A 201 70.48 -14.29 9.98
C PHE A 201 68.99 -14.37 10.32
N GLU A 202 68.32 -13.22 10.22
CA GLU A 202 66.90 -13.09 10.48
C GLU A 202 66.12 -12.98 9.17
N TYR A 203 64.90 -13.54 9.16
CA TYR A 203 63.92 -13.37 8.10
C TYR A 203 62.52 -13.33 8.72
N SER A 204 61.56 -12.74 8.02
CA SER A 204 60.17 -12.73 8.45
C SER A 204 59.25 -13.40 7.45
N VAL A 205 58.43 -14.32 7.95
CA VAL A 205 57.34 -14.93 7.20
C VAL A 205 56.10 -14.06 7.36
N VAL A 206 55.70 -13.41 6.28
CA VAL A 206 54.55 -12.50 6.22
C VAL A 206 53.37 -13.16 5.51
N GLU A 207 52.17 -12.63 5.72
CA GLU A 207 50.95 -13.17 5.11
C GLU A 207 51.02 -13.10 3.57
N ALA A 208 50.56 -14.15 2.90
CA ALA A 208 50.55 -14.21 1.44
C ALA A 208 49.22 -13.73 0.85
N GLU A 209 49.25 -12.84 -0.13
CA GLU A 209 48.03 -12.32 -0.77
C GLU A 209 47.46 -13.34 -1.78
N ILE A 210 46.14 -13.57 -1.74
CA ILE A 210 45.43 -14.30 -2.80
C ILE A 210 45.06 -13.33 -3.93
N SER A 211 45.60 -13.57 -5.12
CA SER A 211 45.32 -12.83 -6.34
C SER A 211 44.61 -13.69 -7.40
N SER A 212 44.22 -13.07 -8.52
CA SER A 212 43.48 -13.75 -9.58
C SER A 212 44.28 -14.86 -10.28
N GLU A 213 45.61 -14.73 -10.39
CA GLU A 213 46.44 -15.78 -10.99
C GLU A 213 46.52 -17.05 -10.14
N ASN A 214 46.16 -16.99 -8.85
CA ASN A 214 46.13 -18.14 -7.96
C ASN A 214 44.90 -19.04 -8.13
N ILE A 215 43.89 -18.60 -8.90
CA ILE A 215 42.56 -19.22 -8.92
C ILE A 215 42.29 -19.93 -10.24
N SER A 216 41.91 -21.20 -10.16
CA SER A 216 41.40 -22.00 -11.29
C SER A 216 39.99 -22.50 -10.98
N VAL A 217 39.02 -22.20 -11.84
CA VAL A 217 37.61 -22.61 -11.68
C VAL A 217 36.88 -22.69 -13.03
N ASP A 218 35.96 -23.63 -13.19
CA ASP A 218 34.99 -23.61 -14.30
C ASP A 218 33.90 -22.57 -14.00
N THR A 219 33.88 -21.51 -14.79
CA THR A 219 32.94 -20.40 -14.63
C THR A 219 31.63 -20.60 -15.37
N SER A 220 31.30 -21.82 -15.82
CA SER A 220 30.07 -22.15 -16.52
C SER A 220 29.16 -23.06 -15.69
N CYS A 221 27.90 -22.68 -15.56
CA CYS A 221 26.86 -23.41 -14.85
C CYS A 221 25.56 -23.37 -15.67
N THR A 222 24.62 -24.26 -15.37
CA THR A 222 23.27 -24.24 -15.93
C THR A 222 22.26 -24.11 -14.80
N TYR A 223 21.15 -23.40 -15.05
CA TYR A 223 20.07 -23.28 -14.08
C TYR A 223 19.48 -24.65 -13.70
N THR A 224 19.53 -25.01 -12.42
CA THR A 224 18.94 -26.26 -11.89
C THR A 224 17.74 -26.04 -10.96
N GLY A 225 17.43 -24.78 -10.63
CA GLY A 225 16.48 -24.43 -9.58
C GLY A 225 17.09 -24.31 -8.18
N CYS A 226 18.37 -24.67 -8.02
CA CYS A 226 19.14 -24.55 -6.77
C CYS A 226 20.30 -23.55 -6.92
N ALA A 227 20.96 -23.23 -5.81
CA ALA A 227 22.18 -22.43 -5.81
C ALA A 227 23.32 -23.18 -6.52
N GLN A 228 23.98 -22.50 -7.46
CA GLN A 228 25.17 -22.95 -8.16
C GLN A 228 26.41 -22.52 -7.36
N THR A 229 27.33 -23.46 -7.13
CA THR A 229 28.54 -23.23 -6.33
C THR A 229 29.76 -23.83 -7.04
N PRO A 230 30.21 -23.21 -8.15
CA PRO A 230 31.44 -23.65 -8.82
C PRO A 230 32.61 -23.61 -7.83
N ALA A 231 33.39 -24.69 -7.75
CA ALA A 231 34.43 -24.83 -6.73
C ALA A 231 35.80 -24.39 -7.28
N PRO A 232 36.47 -23.40 -6.65
CA PRO A 232 37.80 -22.97 -7.08
C PRO A 232 38.88 -23.88 -6.51
N VAL A 233 39.97 -24.02 -7.25
CA VAL A 233 41.28 -24.46 -6.76
C VAL A 233 42.13 -23.21 -6.58
N VAL A 234 42.68 -23.00 -5.38
CA VAL A 234 43.52 -21.84 -5.04
C VAL A 234 44.94 -22.32 -4.77
N THR A 235 45.93 -21.74 -5.43
CA THR A 235 47.35 -22.10 -5.28
C THR A 235 48.22 -20.87 -5.12
N VAL A 236 48.88 -20.75 -3.96
CA VAL A 236 49.78 -19.64 -3.60
C VAL A 236 51.14 -20.23 -3.25
N SER A 237 52.22 -19.69 -3.81
CA SER A 237 53.61 -20.14 -3.56
C SER A 237 53.82 -21.65 -3.70
N GLY A 238 53.13 -22.29 -4.66
CA GLY A 238 53.19 -23.74 -4.91
C GLY A 238 52.38 -24.61 -3.93
N ALA A 239 51.72 -24.04 -2.93
CA ALA A 239 50.82 -24.74 -2.02
C ALA A 239 49.36 -24.66 -2.49
N VAL A 240 48.68 -25.80 -2.55
CA VAL A 240 47.22 -25.87 -2.79
C VAL A 240 46.51 -25.60 -1.47
N LEU A 241 45.68 -24.55 -1.45
CA LEU A 241 45.01 -24.09 -0.24
C LEU A 241 43.75 -24.90 0.05
N ARG A 242 43.39 -25.01 1.33
CA ARG A 242 42.21 -25.73 1.82
C ARG A 242 41.08 -24.76 2.14
N ARG A 243 39.95 -24.96 1.46
CA ARG A 243 38.72 -24.20 1.73
C ARG A 243 38.25 -24.40 3.17
N GLY A 244 37.87 -23.31 3.83
CA GLY A 244 37.40 -23.26 5.22
C GLY A 244 38.52 -23.20 6.25
N ILE A 245 39.78 -23.34 5.82
CA ILE A 245 40.97 -23.21 6.67
C ILE A 245 41.81 -22.03 6.16
N ASP A 246 42.30 -22.12 4.93
CA ASP A 246 43.26 -21.16 4.36
C ASP A 246 42.53 -20.05 3.58
N TYR A 247 41.28 -20.28 3.20
CA TYR A 247 40.40 -19.27 2.59
C TYR A 247 38.92 -19.65 2.76
N ASN A 248 38.02 -18.68 2.65
CA ASN A 248 36.58 -18.92 2.57
C ASN A 248 36.03 -18.58 1.19
N VAL A 249 34.89 -19.20 0.82
CA VAL A 249 34.19 -18.92 -0.43
C VAL A 249 32.74 -18.55 -0.15
N SER A 250 32.32 -17.38 -0.65
CA SER A 250 30.93 -16.91 -0.60
C SER A 250 30.39 -16.67 -2.01
N TYR A 251 29.07 -16.73 -2.17
CA TYR A 251 28.40 -16.60 -3.46
C TYR A 251 27.27 -15.58 -3.42
N THR A 252 27.11 -14.83 -4.50
CA THR A 252 25.94 -13.96 -4.72
C THR A 252 25.38 -14.15 -6.12
N ASN A 253 24.09 -13.85 -6.31
CA ASN A 253 23.37 -14.01 -7.58
C ASN A 253 23.52 -15.41 -8.21
N ASN A 254 23.60 -16.45 -7.39
CA ASN A 254 24.01 -17.78 -7.82
C ASN A 254 22.88 -18.79 -8.04
N VAL A 255 21.62 -18.36 -8.10
CA VAL A 255 20.48 -19.27 -8.30
C VAL A 255 19.91 -19.14 -9.70
N ASN A 256 19.56 -17.92 -10.12
CA ASN A 256 18.89 -17.67 -11.39
C ASN A 256 19.90 -17.58 -12.53
N ALA A 257 19.44 -17.83 -13.77
CA ALA A 257 20.24 -17.63 -14.96
C ALA A 257 20.70 -16.16 -15.08
N GLY A 258 21.94 -15.96 -15.52
CA GLY A 258 22.63 -14.67 -15.53
C GLY A 258 24.05 -14.78 -14.98
N THR A 259 24.59 -13.67 -14.48
CA THR A 259 25.94 -13.62 -13.90
C THR A 259 25.87 -13.78 -12.37
N GLY A 260 26.44 -14.88 -11.88
CA GLY A 260 26.73 -15.11 -10.47
C GLY A 260 28.14 -14.63 -10.11
N TYR A 261 28.40 -14.45 -8.81
CA TYR A 261 29.71 -14.04 -8.32
C TYR A 261 30.16 -14.95 -7.19
N MET A 262 31.40 -15.40 -7.27
CA MET A 262 32.09 -16.16 -6.23
C MET A 262 33.19 -15.26 -5.65
N THR A 263 33.23 -15.11 -4.32
CA THR A 263 34.28 -14.36 -3.63
C THR A 263 35.12 -15.30 -2.78
N ILE A 264 36.41 -15.37 -3.09
CA ILE A 264 37.44 -16.11 -2.36
C ILE A 264 38.16 -15.09 -1.47
N ALA A 265 38.18 -15.31 -0.16
CA ALA A 265 38.86 -14.43 0.79
C ALA A 265 39.88 -15.22 1.61
N GLY A 266 41.12 -14.73 1.67
CA GLY A 266 42.20 -15.35 2.43
C GLY A 266 41.92 -15.40 3.94
N MET A 267 42.45 -16.44 4.59
CA MET A 267 42.38 -16.66 6.03
C MET A 267 43.68 -17.30 6.53
N ASN A 268 43.96 -17.24 7.84
CA ASN A 268 45.04 -18.01 8.49
C ASN A 268 46.39 -17.92 7.77
N GLY A 269 46.95 -16.71 7.66
CA GLY A 269 48.22 -16.44 6.97
C GLY A 269 48.07 -16.13 5.48
N TYR A 270 46.84 -16.07 4.98
CA TYR A 270 46.51 -15.54 3.66
C TYR A 270 45.64 -14.30 3.76
N THR A 271 45.93 -13.29 2.93
CA THR A 271 45.20 -12.02 2.86
C THR A 271 44.54 -11.82 1.50
N GLY A 272 43.88 -10.66 1.35
CA GLY A 272 43.23 -10.28 0.11
C GLY A 272 41.92 -11.03 -0.14
N TYR A 273 41.25 -10.63 -1.22
CA TYR A 273 40.09 -11.34 -1.74
C TYR A 273 39.97 -11.13 -3.24
N VAL A 274 39.43 -12.14 -3.92
CA VAL A 274 39.15 -12.11 -5.35
C VAL A 274 37.69 -12.45 -5.59
N THR A 275 37.01 -11.62 -6.37
CA THR A 275 35.66 -11.89 -6.87
C THR A 275 35.72 -12.35 -8.31
N VAL A 276 35.34 -13.61 -8.55
CA VAL A 276 35.28 -14.23 -9.87
C VAL A 276 33.83 -14.30 -10.34
N PRO A 277 33.47 -13.64 -11.47
CA PRO A 277 32.15 -13.80 -12.07
C PRO A 277 32.05 -15.18 -12.74
N PHE A 278 30.86 -15.78 -12.69
CA PHE A 278 30.53 -17.00 -13.43
C PHE A 278 29.16 -16.90 -14.08
N THR A 279 28.95 -17.66 -15.15
CA THR A 279 27.73 -17.64 -15.96
C THR A 279 26.83 -18.80 -15.58
N ILE A 280 25.56 -18.51 -15.28
CA ILE A 280 24.49 -19.49 -15.15
C ILE A 280 23.62 -19.39 -16.40
N SER A 281 23.77 -20.34 -17.31
CA SER A 281 22.97 -20.40 -18.53
C SER A 281 21.53 -20.82 -18.21
N PRO A 282 20.51 -20.30 -18.92
CA PRO A 282 19.14 -20.80 -18.81
C PRO A 282 19.07 -22.30 -19.06
N LYS A 283 18.12 -22.98 -18.42
CA LYS A 283 17.87 -24.39 -18.69
C LYS A 283 17.17 -24.53 -20.04
N ALA A 284 17.81 -25.18 -21.00
CA ALA A 284 17.15 -25.64 -22.21
C ALA A 284 16.11 -26.72 -21.88
N VAL A 285 14.88 -26.54 -22.36
CA VAL A 285 13.77 -27.47 -22.12
C VAL A 285 13.31 -28.15 -23.41
N SER A 286 12.92 -29.41 -23.29
CA SER A 286 12.48 -30.24 -24.41
C SER A 286 10.98 -30.10 -24.69
N GLU A 287 10.19 -29.85 -23.64
CA GLU A 287 8.74 -29.74 -23.73
C GLU A 287 8.23 -28.51 -22.97
N VAL A 288 7.29 -27.78 -23.59
CA VAL A 288 6.57 -26.66 -22.97
C VAL A 288 5.07 -26.91 -23.10
N GLU A 289 4.37 -27.05 -21.97
CA GLU A 289 2.92 -27.27 -21.91
C GLU A 289 2.23 -26.00 -21.41
N ILE A 290 1.20 -25.54 -22.12
CA ILE A 290 0.30 -24.49 -21.64
C ILE A 290 -1.01 -25.16 -21.21
N LEU A 291 -1.36 -25.06 -19.93
CA LEU A 291 -2.60 -25.65 -19.43
C LEU A 291 -3.82 -25.02 -20.12
N LYS A 292 -4.86 -25.83 -20.27
CA LYS A 292 -6.10 -25.44 -20.95
C LYS A 292 -6.69 -24.16 -20.37
N ILE A 293 -6.94 -23.19 -21.25
CA ILE A 293 -7.60 -21.94 -20.93
C ILE A 293 -9.12 -22.14 -21.06
N ALA A 294 -9.89 -21.71 -20.07
CA ALA A 294 -11.35 -21.71 -20.15
C ALA A 294 -11.87 -20.64 -21.12
N ASP A 295 -13.04 -20.87 -21.71
CA ASP A 295 -13.72 -19.86 -22.51
C ASP A 295 -13.98 -18.59 -21.66
N VAL A 296 -13.79 -17.42 -22.28
CA VAL A 296 -13.91 -16.12 -21.60
C VAL A 296 -15.03 -15.27 -22.21
N ASP A 297 -15.70 -14.49 -21.36
CA ASP A 297 -16.77 -13.59 -21.82
C ASP A 297 -16.21 -12.41 -22.64
N TYR A 298 -16.87 -12.10 -23.75
CA TYR A 298 -16.64 -10.90 -24.53
C TYR A 298 -16.92 -9.64 -23.70
N THR A 299 -15.92 -8.77 -23.61
CA THR A 299 -15.98 -7.53 -22.83
C THR A 299 -16.12 -6.27 -23.69
N GLY A 300 -15.88 -6.39 -25.01
CA GLY A 300 -15.70 -5.25 -25.90
C GLY A 300 -14.29 -4.64 -25.91
N LYS A 301 -13.35 -5.26 -25.20
CA LYS A 301 -11.92 -4.89 -25.14
C LYS A 301 -11.06 -6.14 -25.25
N ALA A 302 -9.75 -5.96 -25.44
CA ALA A 302 -8.77 -7.03 -25.41
C ALA A 302 -8.84 -7.82 -24.09
N VAL A 303 -8.89 -9.15 -24.16
CA VAL A 303 -8.92 -10.07 -23.03
C VAL A 303 -7.57 -10.80 -22.94
N ARG A 304 -6.96 -10.81 -21.75
CA ARG A 304 -5.64 -11.39 -21.49
C ARG A 304 -5.72 -12.32 -20.26
N PRO A 305 -6.21 -13.56 -20.42
CA PRO A 305 -6.31 -14.50 -19.30
C PRO A 305 -4.93 -14.96 -18.83
N SER A 306 -4.69 -15.01 -17.52
CA SER A 306 -3.44 -15.57 -16.98
C SER A 306 -3.25 -17.02 -17.43
N LEU A 307 -2.00 -17.39 -17.70
CA LEU A 307 -1.63 -18.74 -18.15
C LEU A 307 -0.91 -19.50 -17.04
N PHE A 308 -1.01 -20.82 -17.10
CA PHE A 308 -0.22 -21.74 -16.31
C PHE A 308 0.63 -22.55 -17.29
N VAL A 309 1.94 -22.41 -17.18
CA VAL A 309 2.93 -22.99 -18.10
C VAL A 309 3.77 -24.00 -17.33
N LYS A 310 4.03 -25.14 -17.95
CA LYS A 310 5.03 -26.10 -17.49
C LYS A 310 6.18 -26.21 -18.49
N ALA A 311 7.36 -26.49 -17.97
CA ALA A 311 8.53 -26.84 -18.74
C ALA A 311 9.08 -28.19 -18.24
N ASP A 312 9.26 -29.16 -19.15
CA ASP A 312 9.58 -30.56 -18.86
C ASP A 312 8.74 -31.13 -17.69
N GLY A 313 7.42 -30.91 -17.76
CA GLY A 313 6.44 -31.40 -16.77
C GLY A 313 6.29 -30.56 -15.47
N ASN A 314 7.19 -29.61 -15.20
CA ASN A 314 7.18 -28.81 -13.96
C ASN A 314 6.58 -27.42 -14.15
N MET A 315 5.77 -26.96 -13.21
CA MET A 315 5.20 -25.61 -13.22
C MET A 315 6.31 -24.55 -13.10
N ILE A 316 6.35 -23.60 -14.02
CA ILE A 316 7.33 -22.49 -14.02
C ILE A 316 6.67 -21.17 -13.62
N LYS A 317 7.48 -20.22 -13.14
CA LYS A 317 6.98 -18.91 -12.69
C LYS A 317 6.65 -18.04 -13.90
N SER A 318 5.69 -17.13 -13.73
CA SER A 318 5.33 -16.17 -14.80
C SER A 318 6.43 -15.16 -15.13
N SER A 319 7.47 -15.05 -14.31
CA SER A 319 8.68 -14.28 -14.63
C SER A 319 9.57 -14.96 -15.66
N ASP A 320 9.43 -16.28 -15.83
CA ASP A 320 10.27 -17.09 -16.71
C ASP A 320 9.67 -17.24 -18.13
N TYR A 321 8.62 -16.47 -18.44
CA TYR A 321 8.05 -16.44 -19.77
C TYR A 321 7.29 -15.14 -20.04
N THR A 322 7.14 -14.82 -21.32
CA THR A 322 6.29 -13.74 -21.81
C THR A 322 5.11 -14.31 -22.58
N VAL A 323 4.00 -13.57 -22.61
CA VAL A 323 2.79 -13.98 -23.33
C VAL A 323 2.35 -12.88 -24.30
N THR A 324 2.26 -13.23 -25.58
CA THR A 324 1.68 -12.36 -26.62
C THR A 324 0.32 -12.91 -27.04
N TYR A 325 -0.68 -12.02 -27.11
CA TYR A 325 -2.05 -12.40 -27.48
C TYR A 325 -2.42 -11.86 -28.85
N TYR A 326 -3.08 -12.71 -29.64
CA TYR A 326 -3.61 -12.39 -30.96
C TYR A 326 -5.11 -12.65 -31.02
N ASN A 327 -5.84 -11.87 -31.83
CA ASN A 327 -7.29 -12.00 -32.02
C ASN A 327 -8.11 -11.96 -30.71
N ASN A 328 -7.59 -11.28 -29.69
CA ASN A 328 -8.09 -11.37 -28.31
C ASN A 328 -9.13 -10.29 -27.93
N THR A 329 -9.70 -9.58 -28.90
CA THR A 329 -10.71 -8.53 -28.64
C THR A 329 -12.10 -8.97 -29.07
N ASN A 330 -12.23 -9.59 -30.23
CA ASN A 330 -13.51 -9.96 -30.82
C ASN A 330 -13.91 -11.39 -30.44
N ILE A 331 -15.21 -11.68 -30.53
CA ILE A 331 -15.74 -13.04 -30.35
C ILE A 331 -15.17 -13.96 -31.40
N GLY A 332 -14.70 -15.13 -30.96
CA GLY A 332 -14.02 -16.09 -31.81
C GLY A 332 -12.91 -16.80 -31.05
N THR A 333 -11.99 -17.38 -31.81
CA THR A 333 -10.80 -18.04 -31.27
C THR A 333 -9.67 -17.02 -31.17
N ALA A 334 -9.12 -16.84 -29.96
CA ALA A 334 -7.95 -16.05 -29.68
C ALA A 334 -6.74 -16.98 -29.46
N THR A 335 -5.54 -16.48 -29.73
CA THR A 335 -4.29 -17.23 -29.58
C THR A 335 -3.43 -16.56 -28.52
N ALA A 336 -2.84 -17.36 -27.63
CA ALA A 336 -1.81 -16.93 -26.71
C ALA A 336 -0.50 -17.64 -27.07
N VAL A 337 0.57 -16.88 -27.27
CA VAL A 337 1.91 -17.38 -27.61
C VAL A 337 2.82 -17.14 -26.42
N VAL A 338 3.40 -18.21 -25.89
CA VAL A 338 4.34 -18.22 -24.77
C VAL A 338 5.76 -18.33 -25.32
N THR A 339 6.62 -17.41 -24.89
CA THR A 339 8.07 -17.48 -25.15
C THR A 339 8.78 -17.55 -23.80
N LEU A 340 9.55 -18.60 -23.57
CA LEU A 340 10.34 -18.74 -22.34
C LEU A 340 11.46 -17.70 -22.30
N GLY A 341 11.86 -17.31 -21.09
CA GLY A 341 12.97 -16.40 -20.85
C GLY A 341 13.41 -16.44 -19.38
N GLY A 342 14.43 -15.68 -19.01
CA GLY A 342 15.00 -15.73 -17.66
C GLY A 342 15.67 -17.07 -17.41
N ASN A 343 15.12 -17.89 -16.53
CA ASN A 343 15.75 -19.14 -16.09
C ASN A 343 15.64 -20.32 -17.07
N TYR A 344 14.80 -20.20 -18.08
CA TYR A 344 14.52 -21.27 -19.04
C TYR A 344 14.60 -20.75 -20.48
N GLU A 345 14.96 -21.63 -21.40
CA GLU A 345 14.94 -21.36 -22.83
C GLU A 345 14.32 -22.53 -23.62
N SER A 346 13.64 -22.21 -24.70
CA SER A 346 13.07 -23.19 -25.63
C SER A 346 13.42 -22.82 -27.07
N ARG A 347 13.56 -23.82 -27.94
CA ARG A 347 13.93 -23.62 -29.35
C ARG A 347 12.92 -22.76 -30.11
N TYR A 348 11.63 -22.94 -29.82
CA TYR A 348 10.53 -22.21 -30.45
C TYR A 348 9.49 -21.78 -29.39
N PRO A 349 8.77 -20.66 -29.62
CA PRO A 349 7.58 -20.32 -28.84
C PRO A 349 6.49 -21.38 -28.99
N VAL A 350 5.72 -21.61 -27.93
CA VAL A 350 4.55 -22.51 -27.95
C VAL A 350 3.28 -21.68 -27.88
N SER A 351 2.23 -22.10 -28.59
CA SER A 351 0.96 -21.38 -28.60
C SER A 351 -0.20 -22.27 -28.19
N THR A 352 -1.22 -21.66 -27.61
CA THR A 352 -2.50 -22.28 -27.34
C THR A 352 -3.63 -21.34 -27.73
N THR A 353 -4.86 -21.87 -27.79
CA THR A 353 -6.04 -21.08 -28.15
C THR A 353 -7.10 -21.12 -27.07
N PHE A 354 -7.91 -20.06 -27.02
CA PHE A 354 -9.08 -19.97 -26.16
C PHE A 354 -10.22 -19.26 -26.89
N LYS A 355 -11.47 -19.50 -26.48
CA LYS A 355 -12.63 -18.86 -27.12
C LYS A 355 -13.07 -17.64 -26.32
N ILE A 356 -13.29 -16.54 -27.03
CA ILE A 356 -14.02 -15.37 -26.55
C ILE A 356 -15.49 -15.58 -26.95
N ILE A 357 -16.35 -15.80 -25.97
CA ILE A 357 -17.75 -16.14 -26.15
C ILE A 357 -18.68 -15.02 -25.68
N LEU A 358 -19.92 -15.04 -26.17
CA LEU A 358 -20.90 -14.02 -25.85
C LEU A 358 -21.66 -14.40 -24.57
N GLY A 359 -21.26 -13.78 -23.45
CA GLY A 359 -21.79 -14.08 -22.12
C GLY A 359 -23.17 -13.47 -21.80
N LYS A 360 -23.50 -13.45 -20.50
CA LYS A 360 -24.73 -12.81 -19.99
C LYS A 360 -24.51 -11.31 -19.76
N PRO A 361 -25.50 -10.45 -20.03
CA PRO A 361 -25.46 -9.06 -19.57
C PRO A 361 -25.27 -8.95 -18.04
N LYS A 362 -24.46 -7.99 -17.58
CA LYS A 362 -24.24 -7.70 -16.16
C LYS A 362 -25.10 -6.51 -15.70
N GLY A 363 -25.40 -6.45 -14.40
CA GLY A 363 -26.11 -5.33 -13.79
C GLY A 363 -27.58 -5.21 -14.19
N PHE A 364 -28.21 -6.28 -14.69
CA PHE A 364 -29.60 -6.25 -15.11
C PHE A 364 -30.54 -5.97 -13.93
N LYS A 365 -31.35 -4.92 -14.03
CA LYS A 365 -32.30 -4.47 -13.00
C LYS A 365 -33.66 -4.13 -13.61
N ALA A 366 -34.72 -4.34 -12.84
CA ALA A 366 -36.08 -3.95 -13.18
C ALA A 366 -36.68 -3.15 -12.02
N VAL A 367 -37.03 -1.89 -12.27
CA VAL A 367 -37.49 -0.94 -11.26
C VAL A 367 -38.86 -0.39 -11.63
N ALA A 368 -39.72 -0.21 -10.63
CA ALA A 368 -41.04 0.38 -10.81
C ALA A 368 -40.92 1.83 -11.32
N ASP A 369 -41.43 2.10 -12.51
CA ASP A 369 -41.36 3.42 -13.15
C ASP A 369 -42.65 4.20 -12.91
N SER A 370 -43.79 3.58 -13.22
CA SER A 370 -45.13 4.10 -12.93
C SER A 370 -46.09 2.98 -12.50
N THR A 371 -47.38 3.29 -12.35
CA THR A 371 -48.44 2.29 -12.15
C THR A 371 -48.65 1.41 -13.39
N THR A 372 -48.13 1.80 -14.55
CA THR A 372 -48.30 1.07 -15.82
C THR A 372 -46.99 0.81 -16.55
N SER A 373 -45.85 1.02 -15.90
CA SER A 373 -44.53 0.81 -16.49
C SER A 373 -43.47 0.30 -15.52
N VAL A 374 -42.52 -0.46 -16.07
CA VAL A 374 -41.30 -0.92 -15.40
C VAL A 374 -40.11 -0.49 -16.25
N LYS A 375 -39.12 0.17 -15.63
CA LYS A 375 -37.87 0.56 -16.27
C LYS A 375 -36.81 -0.52 -16.04
N LEU A 376 -36.25 -1.01 -17.14
CA LEU A 376 -35.18 -1.99 -17.18
C LEU A 376 -33.85 -1.29 -17.48
N SER A 377 -32.76 -1.78 -16.88
CA SER A 377 -31.41 -1.25 -17.13
C SER A 377 -30.34 -2.33 -16.97
N TRP A 378 -29.21 -2.18 -17.65
CA TRP A 378 -28.06 -3.11 -17.64
C TRP A 378 -26.76 -2.39 -18.02
N ASN A 379 -25.61 -3.05 -17.85
CA ASN A 379 -24.31 -2.46 -18.17
C ASN A 379 -23.99 -2.54 -19.67
N LYS A 380 -23.29 -1.51 -20.18
CA LYS A 380 -22.76 -1.51 -21.56
C LYS A 380 -21.68 -2.58 -21.72
N ILE A 381 -21.72 -3.36 -22.81
CA ILE A 381 -20.69 -4.36 -23.16
C ILE A 381 -20.35 -4.18 -24.64
N GLY A 382 -19.15 -3.66 -24.91
CA GLY A 382 -18.67 -3.39 -26.27
C GLY A 382 -19.70 -2.70 -27.17
N ASN A 383 -19.79 -3.19 -28.41
CA ASN A 383 -20.75 -2.75 -29.41
C ASN A 383 -21.96 -3.71 -29.51
N CYS A 384 -22.25 -4.47 -28.45
CA CYS A 384 -23.40 -5.38 -28.43
C CYS A 384 -24.72 -4.61 -28.50
N LYS A 385 -25.70 -5.20 -29.19
CA LYS A 385 -27.13 -4.91 -29.01
C LYS A 385 -27.69 -5.78 -27.89
N TYR A 386 -28.90 -5.47 -27.46
CA TYR A 386 -29.60 -6.14 -26.37
C TYR A 386 -30.99 -6.56 -26.81
N ARG A 387 -31.27 -7.86 -26.70
CA ARG A 387 -32.63 -8.38 -26.88
C ARG A 387 -33.33 -8.42 -25.54
N VAL A 388 -34.44 -7.68 -25.42
CA VAL A 388 -35.22 -7.55 -24.18
C VAL A 388 -36.50 -8.34 -24.32
N TYR A 389 -36.87 -9.07 -23.27
CA TYR A 389 -38.03 -9.95 -23.25
C TYR A 389 -38.85 -9.78 -21.98
N ARG A 390 -40.13 -10.12 -22.06
CA ARG A 390 -41.03 -10.32 -20.92
C ARG A 390 -41.60 -11.73 -20.96
N TYR A 391 -41.62 -12.39 -19.81
CA TYR A 391 -42.23 -13.70 -19.67
C TYR A 391 -43.76 -13.60 -19.81
N ASP A 392 -44.32 -14.43 -20.67
CA ASP A 392 -45.76 -14.65 -20.80
C ASP A 392 -46.11 -15.94 -20.04
N PRO A 393 -46.74 -15.85 -18.86
CA PRO A 393 -47.04 -17.01 -18.04
C PRO A 393 -48.12 -17.92 -18.66
N LYS A 394 -49.00 -17.39 -19.52
CA LYS A 394 -50.04 -18.20 -20.18
C LYS A 394 -49.44 -19.11 -21.24
N LYS A 395 -48.50 -18.55 -22.01
CA LYS A 395 -47.82 -19.26 -23.09
C LYS A 395 -46.55 -19.99 -22.64
N LYS A 396 -46.06 -19.73 -21.42
CA LYS A 396 -44.80 -20.22 -20.86
C LYS A 396 -43.57 -19.89 -21.73
N ILE A 397 -43.59 -18.73 -22.39
CA ILE A 397 -42.50 -18.26 -23.27
C ILE A 397 -42.02 -16.85 -22.89
N TYR A 398 -40.77 -16.53 -23.22
CA TYR A 398 -40.28 -15.15 -23.20
C TYR A 398 -40.60 -14.44 -24.52
N LYS A 399 -41.56 -13.51 -24.50
CA LYS A 399 -41.91 -12.70 -25.66
C LYS A 399 -40.93 -11.53 -25.80
N ARG A 400 -40.30 -11.39 -26.97
CA ARG A 400 -39.39 -10.27 -27.26
C ARG A 400 -40.17 -8.96 -27.28
N LEU A 401 -39.69 -7.98 -26.53
CA LEU A 401 -40.22 -6.62 -26.50
C LEU A 401 -39.49 -5.74 -27.52
N THR A 402 -38.15 -5.80 -27.54
CA THR A 402 -37.33 -4.96 -28.42
C THR A 402 -35.93 -5.53 -28.64
N VAL A 403 -35.23 -4.98 -29.63
CA VAL A 403 -33.77 -5.05 -29.79
C VAL A 403 -33.24 -3.62 -29.78
N THR A 404 -32.30 -3.31 -28.89
CA THR A 404 -31.80 -1.94 -28.72
C THR A 404 -30.29 -1.91 -28.49
N SER A 405 -29.63 -0.82 -28.87
CA SER A 405 -28.24 -0.51 -28.49
C SER A 405 -28.16 0.27 -27.16
N SER A 406 -29.30 0.79 -26.68
CA SER A 406 -29.38 1.49 -25.39
C SER A 406 -29.20 0.53 -24.22
N THR A 407 -28.72 1.04 -23.09
CA THR A 407 -28.53 0.30 -21.84
C THR A 407 -29.77 0.27 -20.95
N SER A 408 -30.92 0.71 -21.47
CA SER A 408 -32.19 0.72 -20.74
C SER A 408 -33.39 0.60 -21.68
N TYR A 409 -34.51 0.14 -21.13
CA TYR A 409 -35.78 0.05 -21.82
C TYR A 409 -36.94 0.18 -20.82
N THR A 410 -37.97 0.96 -21.14
CA THR A 410 -39.18 1.07 -20.30
C THR A 410 -40.32 0.29 -20.94
N ASP A 411 -40.74 -0.79 -20.29
CA ASP A 411 -41.95 -1.52 -20.67
C ASP A 411 -43.19 -0.78 -20.14
N LYS A 412 -44.15 -0.52 -21.01
CA LYS A 412 -45.35 0.31 -20.74
C LYS A 412 -46.63 -0.51 -20.92
N LYS A 413 -47.78 0.09 -20.62
CA LYS A 413 -49.13 -0.54 -20.74
C LYS A 413 -49.26 -1.80 -19.88
N LEU A 414 -48.66 -1.75 -18.68
CA LEU A 414 -48.70 -2.80 -17.68
C LEU A 414 -49.86 -2.60 -16.70
N SER A 415 -50.26 -3.67 -16.04
CA SER A 415 -51.27 -3.66 -14.98
C SER A 415 -50.66 -3.17 -13.67
N GLU A 416 -51.39 -2.29 -12.98
CA GLU A 416 -51.00 -1.76 -11.67
C GLU A 416 -50.72 -2.85 -10.63
N ALA A 417 -49.75 -2.58 -9.74
CA ALA A 417 -49.33 -3.46 -8.65
C ALA A 417 -49.22 -4.94 -9.07
N THR A 418 -48.57 -5.19 -10.21
CA THR A 418 -48.39 -6.51 -10.81
C THR A 418 -46.89 -6.79 -11.01
N SER A 419 -46.48 -8.02 -10.72
CA SER A 419 -45.10 -8.51 -10.94
C SER A 419 -44.94 -9.01 -12.38
N TYR A 420 -43.82 -8.67 -12.99
CA TYR A 420 -43.41 -9.14 -14.31
C TYR A 420 -41.99 -9.70 -14.25
N THR A 421 -41.75 -10.78 -15.00
CA THR A 421 -40.41 -11.36 -15.16
C THR A 421 -39.87 -10.92 -16.52
N TYR A 422 -38.68 -10.36 -16.52
CA TYR A 422 -37.98 -9.88 -17.71
C TYR A 422 -36.72 -10.70 -17.94
N ALA A 423 -36.30 -10.79 -19.19
CA ALA A 423 -35.02 -11.35 -19.57
C ALA A 423 -34.29 -10.40 -20.53
N VAL A 424 -32.97 -10.39 -20.45
CA VAL A 424 -32.13 -9.68 -21.43
C VAL A 424 -30.96 -10.55 -21.82
N LYS A 425 -30.59 -10.54 -23.11
CA LYS A 425 -29.37 -11.16 -23.62
C LYS A 425 -28.63 -10.23 -24.57
N LEU A 426 -27.32 -10.42 -24.64
CA LEU A 426 -26.45 -9.75 -25.61
C LEU A 426 -26.71 -10.30 -27.02
N GLU A 427 -26.53 -9.44 -28.02
CA GLU A 427 -26.46 -9.76 -29.44
C GLU A 427 -25.27 -9.06 -30.09
N TYR A 428 -24.47 -9.79 -30.86
CA TYR A 428 -23.33 -9.27 -31.63
C TYR A 428 -23.25 -10.03 -32.96
N ASN A 429 -23.18 -9.32 -34.08
CA ASN A 429 -23.15 -9.90 -35.44
C ASN A 429 -24.19 -11.03 -35.62
N SER A 430 -25.44 -10.77 -35.25
CA SER A 430 -26.57 -11.71 -35.32
C SER A 430 -26.49 -12.95 -34.41
N LYS A 431 -25.38 -13.15 -33.68
CA LYS A 431 -25.25 -14.20 -32.64
C LYS A 431 -25.75 -13.69 -31.29
N THR A 432 -26.28 -14.59 -30.46
CA THR A 432 -26.80 -14.23 -29.13
C THR A 432 -26.23 -15.11 -28.04
N GLY A 433 -26.05 -14.54 -26.86
CA GLY A 433 -25.60 -15.25 -25.67
C GLY A 433 -26.77 -15.75 -24.84
N PRO A 434 -26.48 -16.37 -23.68
CA PRO A 434 -27.50 -16.70 -22.71
C PRO A 434 -28.18 -15.44 -22.15
N TYR A 435 -29.46 -15.55 -21.81
CA TYR A 435 -30.17 -14.48 -21.11
C TYR A 435 -29.91 -14.54 -19.60
N ILE A 436 -30.09 -13.39 -18.95
CA ILE A 436 -30.26 -13.23 -17.52
C ILE A 436 -31.69 -12.74 -17.25
N THR A 437 -32.29 -13.14 -16.12
CA THR A 437 -33.67 -12.79 -15.78
C THR A 437 -33.74 -11.98 -14.49
N VAL A 438 -34.71 -11.05 -14.41
CA VAL A 438 -35.08 -10.36 -13.16
C VAL A 438 -36.58 -10.18 -13.06
N LYS A 439 -37.10 -10.00 -11.84
CA LYS A 439 -38.49 -9.61 -11.59
C LYS A 439 -38.57 -8.12 -11.26
N GLY A 440 -39.59 -7.45 -11.79
CA GLY A 440 -39.91 -6.07 -11.50
C GLY A 440 -41.42 -5.86 -11.40
N ASN A 441 -41.84 -4.93 -10.55
CA ASN A 441 -43.25 -4.65 -10.29
C ASN A 441 -43.59 -3.23 -10.75
N THR A 442 -44.83 -3.00 -11.18
CA THR A 442 -45.37 -1.62 -11.33
C THR A 442 -45.70 -1.02 -9.97
N LYS A 443 -45.76 0.32 -9.89
CA LYS A 443 -46.18 1.04 -8.68
C LYS A 443 -47.66 0.76 -8.34
N LEU A 444 -48.03 0.99 -7.09
CA LEU A 444 -49.42 1.02 -6.61
C LEU A 444 -49.93 2.47 -6.59
N SER A 445 -51.15 2.69 -7.04
CA SER A 445 -51.75 4.02 -7.10
C SER A 445 -51.93 4.61 -5.70
N THR A 446 -51.64 5.91 -5.61
CA THR A 446 -51.73 6.67 -4.36
C THR A 446 -53.19 7.00 -4.09
N PRO A 447 -53.75 6.61 -2.92
CA PRO A 447 -55.11 6.98 -2.57
C PRO A 447 -55.23 8.50 -2.40
N LYS A 448 -56.42 9.07 -2.66
CA LYS A 448 -56.73 10.49 -2.42
C LYS A 448 -57.67 10.60 -1.22
N MET A 449 -57.24 11.33 -0.19
CA MET A 449 -58.04 11.56 1.02
C MET A 449 -58.97 12.76 0.91
N THR A 450 -60.07 12.68 1.66
CA THR A 450 -60.99 13.77 2.02
C THR A 450 -61.15 13.77 3.54
N VAL A 451 -61.52 14.90 4.14
CA VAL A 451 -61.59 15.04 5.61
C VAL A 451 -62.87 15.74 6.07
N LYS A 452 -63.44 15.27 7.18
CA LYS A 452 -64.48 15.94 7.96
C LYS A 452 -64.02 16.07 9.41
N ALA A 453 -64.01 17.29 9.96
CA ALA A 453 -63.47 17.57 11.29
C ALA A 453 -64.47 18.38 12.15
N TYR A 454 -65.19 17.71 13.05
CA TYR A 454 -66.20 18.32 13.92
C TYR A 454 -66.44 17.46 15.18
N ASN A 455 -67.06 18.02 16.23
CA ASN A 455 -67.42 17.30 17.46
C ASN A 455 -66.28 16.50 18.10
N LYS A 456 -65.08 17.08 18.20
CA LYS A 456 -63.87 16.41 18.73
C LYS A 456 -63.47 15.14 17.94
N LYS A 457 -63.93 15.03 16.69
CA LYS A 457 -63.65 13.90 15.79
C LYS A 457 -63.10 14.40 14.46
N VAL A 458 -62.16 13.64 13.89
CA VAL A 458 -61.72 13.79 12.51
C VAL A 458 -61.97 12.47 11.79
N THR A 459 -62.79 12.50 10.75
CA THR A 459 -63.02 11.39 9.83
C THR A 459 -62.31 11.67 8.52
N ILE A 460 -61.35 10.81 8.18
CA ILE A 460 -60.74 10.77 6.85
C ILE A 460 -61.45 9.71 6.00
N SER A 461 -61.65 9.99 4.71
CA SER A 461 -62.29 9.08 3.76
C SER A 461 -61.61 9.11 2.39
N TRP A 462 -61.57 7.97 1.70
CA TRP A 462 -60.87 7.80 0.42
C TRP A 462 -61.63 6.82 -0.48
N LYS A 463 -61.36 6.84 -1.79
CA LYS A 463 -61.93 5.85 -2.72
C LYS A 463 -61.22 4.50 -2.56
N LYS A 464 -61.96 3.40 -2.71
CA LYS A 464 -61.41 2.04 -2.71
C LYS A 464 -60.35 1.89 -3.81
N ASN A 465 -59.12 1.51 -3.42
CA ASN A 465 -58.12 1.00 -4.36
C ASN A 465 -58.34 -0.51 -4.52
N THR A 466 -58.86 -0.94 -5.68
CA THR A 466 -59.18 -2.36 -5.96
C THR A 466 -57.94 -3.24 -6.10
N LYS A 467 -56.76 -2.64 -6.27
CA LYS A 467 -55.48 -3.34 -6.39
C LYS A 467 -54.68 -3.36 -5.10
N ALA A 468 -55.10 -2.67 -4.04
CA ALA A 468 -54.45 -2.72 -2.74
C ALA A 468 -54.98 -3.89 -1.91
N ASP A 469 -54.15 -4.41 -1.00
CA ASP A 469 -54.59 -5.31 0.07
C ASP A 469 -55.17 -4.49 1.23
N GLY A 470 -54.60 -3.31 1.47
CA GLY A 470 -54.97 -2.47 2.60
C GLY A 470 -54.32 -1.09 2.59
N TYR A 471 -54.40 -0.40 3.73
CA TYR A 471 -53.90 0.96 3.91
C TYR A 471 -53.15 1.12 5.22
N GLN A 472 -52.20 2.04 5.27
CA GLN A 472 -51.64 2.52 6.52
C GLN A 472 -52.04 3.97 6.73
N ILE A 473 -52.47 4.30 7.94
CA ILE A 473 -52.88 5.65 8.35
C ILE A 473 -51.98 6.08 9.50
N TYR A 474 -51.44 7.28 9.39
CA TYR A 474 -50.64 7.94 10.40
C TYR A 474 -51.20 9.35 10.66
N TRP A 475 -50.90 9.89 11.83
CA TRP A 475 -51.26 11.26 12.20
C TRP A 475 -50.21 11.93 13.10
N CYS A 476 -50.28 13.24 13.20
CA CYS A 476 -49.59 14.03 14.23
C CYS A 476 -50.45 15.25 14.63
N LYS A 477 -50.13 15.84 15.79
CA LYS A 477 -50.68 17.13 16.23
C LYS A 477 -49.86 18.24 15.58
N GLY A 478 -50.51 19.27 15.06
CA GLY A 478 -49.82 20.47 14.53
C GLY A 478 -49.91 21.65 15.51
N ASP A 479 -48.93 22.54 15.46
CA ASP A 479 -48.91 23.76 16.25
C ASP A 479 -49.98 24.78 15.79
N GLU A 480 -50.24 25.78 16.64
CA GLU A 480 -51.36 26.72 16.46
C GLU A 480 -51.19 27.72 15.32
N TRP A 481 -50.06 27.72 14.60
CA TRP A 481 -49.85 28.63 13.47
C TRP A 481 -48.76 28.16 12.51
N THR A 482 -49.16 27.77 11.29
CA THR A 482 -48.54 28.14 10.00
C THR A 482 -49.48 27.70 8.86
N ILE A 483 -50.08 28.66 8.17
CA ILE A 483 -50.44 28.57 6.74
C ILE A 483 -49.98 29.91 6.17
N PRO A 484 -49.08 29.91 5.17
CA PRO A 484 -49.43 29.64 3.78
C PRO A 484 -48.64 28.43 3.27
N HIS A 485 -49.24 27.52 2.52
CA HIS A 485 -49.34 27.70 1.08
C HIS A 485 -50.46 26.85 0.47
N ASN A 486 -50.96 27.34 -0.65
CA ASN A 486 -52.12 26.93 -1.41
C ASN A 486 -51.98 25.57 -2.15
N ASP A 487 -51.18 24.63 -1.64
CA ASP A 487 -51.00 23.32 -2.28
C ASP A 487 -51.53 22.20 -1.41
N TYR A 488 -52.72 21.73 -1.77
CA TYR A 488 -53.49 20.65 -1.14
C TYR A 488 -52.76 19.27 -1.18
N TYR A 489 -51.46 19.22 -1.52
CA TYR A 489 -50.70 18.02 -1.81
C TYR A 489 -49.23 18.02 -1.37
N SER A 490 -48.69 19.08 -0.78
CA SER A 490 -47.30 19.12 -0.31
C SER A 490 -47.17 18.98 1.22
N MET A 491 -46.30 18.07 1.65
CA MET A 491 -46.04 17.71 3.04
C MET A 491 -45.29 18.84 3.78
N PRO A 492 -45.81 19.39 4.90
CA PRO A 492 -45.06 20.35 5.72
C PRO A 492 -43.80 19.70 6.33
N LYS A 493 -42.70 20.46 6.38
CA LYS A 493 -41.36 20.01 6.81
C LYS A 493 -41.31 19.63 8.30
N ASP A 494 -42.22 20.19 9.10
CA ASP A 494 -42.13 20.20 10.56
C ASP A 494 -42.73 18.94 11.22
N CYS A 495 -43.32 18.02 10.45
CA CYS A 495 -43.95 16.82 10.98
C CYS A 495 -43.19 15.52 10.62
N TYR A 496 -41.99 15.59 10.04
CA TYR A 496 -41.36 14.41 9.42
C TYR A 496 -41.07 13.27 10.44
N ASN A 497 -40.83 13.61 11.71
CA ASN A 497 -40.45 12.64 12.76
C ASN A 497 -41.56 12.28 13.77
N ASP A 498 -42.71 12.98 13.81
CA ASP A 498 -43.72 12.83 14.88
C ASP A 498 -44.98 12.07 14.48
N TYR A 499 -44.99 11.45 13.30
CA TYR A 499 -46.15 10.70 12.82
C TYR A 499 -46.31 9.38 13.57
N VAL A 500 -47.40 9.25 14.32
CA VAL A 500 -47.80 8.01 14.98
C VAL A 500 -48.73 7.20 14.07
N GLN A 501 -48.50 5.89 13.98
CA GLN A 501 -49.38 5.00 13.23
C GLN A 501 -50.73 4.85 13.95
N LEU A 502 -51.82 5.24 13.31
CA LEU A 502 -53.18 5.07 13.84
C LEU A 502 -53.72 3.68 13.54
N LYS A 503 -53.53 3.22 12.31
CA LYS A 503 -54.12 1.95 11.87
C LYS A 503 -53.38 1.37 10.67
N LYS A 504 -53.18 0.05 10.70
CA LYS A 504 -52.99 -0.77 9.51
C LYS A 504 -54.34 -1.43 9.19
N ILE A 505 -54.93 -1.03 8.08
CA ILE A 505 -56.18 -1.58 7.58
C ILE A 505 -55.83 -2.74 6.64
N THR A 506 -56.37 -3.93 6.90
CA THR A 506 -56.07 -5.15 6.14
C THR A 506 -57.12 -5.49 5.07
N LYS A 507 -58.22 -4.72 4.99
CA LYS A 507 -59.28 -4.88 4.01
C LYS A 507 -59.35 -3.63 3.13
N ASN A 508 -59.16 -3.79 1.82
CA ASN A 508 -59.22 -2.66 0.88
C ASN A 508 -60.61 -2.01 0.76
N SER A 509 -61.66 -2.70 1.20
CA SER A 509 -63.05 -2.22 1.25
C SER A 509 -63.28 -1.18 2.35
N THR A 510 -62.44 -1.12 3.38
CA THR A 510 -62.50 -0.07 4.38
C THR A 510 -61.99 1.24 3.78
N THR A 511 -62.88 2.22 3.64
CA THR A 511 -62.66 3.48 2.90
C THR A 511 -62.79 4.73 3.77
N SER A 512 -62.90 4.55 5.09
CA SER A 512 -62.94 5.64 6.04
C SER A 512 -62.31 5.25 7.38
N TYR A 513 -61.77 6.23 8.10
CA TYR A 513 -61.31 6.07 9.47
C TYR A 513 -61.63 7.32 10.28
N THR A 514 -62.14 7.14 11.50
CA THR A 514 -62.49 8.23 12.42
C THR A 514 -61.59 8.20 13.65
N LYS A 515 -60.87 9.29 13.89
CA LYS A 515 -60.17 9.55 15.15
C LYS A 515 -61.07 10.41 16.05
N SER A 516 -61.35 9.93 17.25
CA SER A 516 -62.13 10.65 18.28
C SER A 516 -61.25 11.26 19.37
N ASP A 517 -61.92 11.97 20.29
CA ASP A 517 -61.37 12.54 21.53
C ASP A 517 -60.25 13.55 21.27
N LEU A 518 -60.46 14.37 20.24
CA LEU A 518 -59.55 15.42 19.82
C LEU A 518 -59.91 16.75 20.50
N SER A 519 -58.89 17.51 20.86
CA SER A 519 -59.07 18.85 21.43
C SER A 519 -59.64 19.82 20.38
N GLY A 520 -60.53 20.70 20.83
CA GLY A 520 -60.95 21.85 20.03
C GLY A 520 -59.77 22.79 19.76
N SER A 521 -59.87 23.62 18.72
CA SER A 521 -58.90 24.67 18.33
C SER A 521 -57.51 24.24 17.84
N LYS A 522 -57.14 22.96 17.85
CA LYS A 522 -55.85 22.46 17.33
C LYS A 522 -55.89 22.05 15.85
N ASN A 523 -54.72 22.11 15.19
CA ASN A 523 -54.48 21.58 13.84
C ASN A 523 -54.09 20.10 13.91
N TYR A 524 -54.53 19.30 12.95
CA TYR A 524 -54.19 17.89 12.83
C TYR A 524 -53.79 17.55 11.40
N HIS A 525 -52.74 16.75 11.26
CA HIS A 525 -52.27 16.24 9.98
C HIS A 525 -52.45 14.73 9.93
N PHE A 526 -52.95 14.23 8.81
CA PHE A 526 -53.08 12.81 8.53
C PHE A 526 -52.29 12.49 7.27
N LYS A 527 -51.63 11.33 7.24
CA LYS A 527 -51.06 10.78 6.01
C LYS A 527 -51.46 9.33 5.86
N MET A 528 -51.62 8.92 4.61
CA MET A 528 -51.87 7.52 4.29
C MET A 528 -51.16 7.05 3.03
N ARG A 529 -51.03 5.73 2.92
CA ARG A 529 -50.62 5.04 1.71
C ARG A 529 -51.34 3.71 1.60
N ALA A 530 -51.56 3.27 0.37
CA ALA A 530 -52.02 1.92 0.10
C ALA A 530 -50.82 0.95 0.11
N TYR A 531 -51.08 -0.33 0.39
CA TYR A 531 -50.07 -1.38 0.28
C TYR A 531 -50.64 -2.64 -0.36
N LYS A 532 -49.76 -3.42 -1.01
CA LYS A 532 -50.05 -4.77 -1.51
C LYS A 532 -48.84 -5.66 -1.38
N THR A 533 -49.05 -6.94 -1.09
CA THR A 533 -48.01 -7.96 -1.06
C THR A 533 -47.87 -8.59 -2.44
N ILE A 534 -46.68 -8.50 -3.03
CA ILE A 534 -46.34 -9.09 -4.32
C ILE A 534 -45.12 -9.98 -4.12
N ASN A 535 -45.26 -11.28 -4.39
CA ASN A 535 -44.21 -12.28 -4.18
C ASN A 535 -43.60 -12.23 -2.77
N GLY A 536 -44.44 -12.12 -1.73
CA GLY A 536 -44.01 -12.05 -0.32
C GLY A 536 -43.42 -10.70 0.12
N LYS A 537 -43.25 -9.72 -0.78
CA LYS A 537 -42.75 -8.38 -0.44
C LYS A 537 -43.86 -7.34 -0.48
N VAL A 538 -43.90 -6.46 0.52
CA VAL A 538 -44.88 -5.37 0.56
C VAL A 538 -44.44 -4.23 -0.35
N VAL A 539 -45.29 -3.88 -1.31
CA VAL A 539 -45.17 -2.71 -2.18
C VAL A 539 -46.12 -1.63 -1.69
N TYR A 540 -45.60 -0.43 -1.49
CA TYR A 540 -46.35 0.72 -1.02
C TYR A 540 -46.61 1.71 -2.15
N SER A 541 -47.77 2.37 -2.13
CA SER A 541 -47.96 3.60 -2.89
C SER A 541 -47.12 4.74 -2.28
N SER A 542 -47.04 5.87 -2.99
CA SER A 542 -46.59 7.12 -2.36
C SER A 542 -47.54 7.51 -1.22
N TRP A 543 -47.06 8.38 -0.34
CA TRP A 543 -47.88 9.01 0.69
C TRP A 543 -48.82 10.05 0.08
N THR A 544 -50.05 10.11 0.59
CA THR A 544 -50.94 11.29 0.49
C THR A 544 -51.08 11.89 1.89
N GLY A 545 -51.16 13.22 1.98
CA GLY A 545 -51.40 13.95 3.23
C GLY A 545 -52.70 14.76 3.18
N ILE A 546 -53.27 15.09 4.34
CA ILE A 546 -54.34 16.08 4.50
C ILE A 546 -54.24 16.75 5.88
N GLN A 547 -54.48 18.06 5.94
CA GLN A 547 -54.54 18.84 7.17
C GLN A 547 -55.98 19.27 7.47
N CYS A 548 -56.34 19.37 8.76
CA CYS A 548 -57.64 19.87 9.19
C CYS A 548 -57.58 20.55 10.57
N LYS A 549 -58.59 21.37 10.87
CA LYS A 549 -58.80 22.00 12.18
C LYS A 549 -60.23 21.72 12.64
N ILE A 550 -60.41 21.49 13.94
CA ILE A 550 -61.74 21.31 14.54
C ILE A 550 -62.33 22.70 14.85
N ASN A 551 -63.26 23.17 14.02
CA ASN A 551 -63.97 24.45 14.21
C ASN A 551 -65.34 24.21 14.88
N THR A 552 -65.65 24.91 15.97
CA THR A 552 -66.95 24.82 16.66
C THR A 552 -68.09 25.44 15.86
N VAL A 553 -67.81 26.46 15.02
CA VAL A 553 -68.78 27.14 14.17
C VAL A 553 -69.31 26.24 13.05
N SER A 554 -68.53 25.23 12.64
CA SER A 554 -68.95 24.29 11.58
C SER A 554 -70.16 23.44 11.96
N ARG A 555 -70.58 23.42 13.24
CA ARG A 555 -71.84 22.82 13.69
C ARG A 555 -73.07 23.44 13.02
N LEU A 556 -72.99 24.72 12.66
CA LEU A 556 -74.05 25.42 11.92
C LEU A 556 -74.36 24.78 10.56
N ASN A 557 -73.39 24.08 9.96
CA ASN A 557 -73.60 23.44 8.65
C ASN A 557 -74.51 22.21 8.73
N ALA A 558 -74.57 21.56 9.90
CA ALA A 558 -75.38 20.38 10.14
C ALA A 558 -76.71 20.68 10.85
N ALA A 559 -76.85 21.89 11.40
CA ALA A 559 -78.02 22.31 12.16
C ALA A 559 -79.29 22.38 11.28
N THR A 560 -80.42 21.96 11.86
CA THR A 560 -81.74 22.07 11.22
C THR A 560 -82.15 23.54 11.05
N LYS A 561 -82.64 23.91 9.87
CA LYS A 561 -83.11 25.27 9.55
C LYS A 561 -84.59 25.29 9.27
N LYS A 562 -85.27 26.36 9.69
CA LYS A 562 -86.69 26.61 9.40
C LYS A 562 -86.86 28.05 8.95
N SER A 563 -87.70 28.28 7.94
CA SER A 563 -88.03 29.64 7.52
C SER A 563 -88.92 30.29 8.57
N HIS A 564 -88.50 31.42 9.10
CA HIS A 564 -89.27 32.26 10.02
C HIS A 564 -88.73 33.69 10.00
N SER A 565 -89.46 34.62 10.59
CA SER A 565 -89.03 36.03 10.63
C SER A 565 -89.23 36.67 12.00
N THR A 566 -89.20 35.87 13.06
CA THR A 566 -89.44 36.32 14.42
C THR A 566 -88.36 35.82 15.35
N TYR A 567 -87.91 36.65 16.29
CA TYR A 567 -87.07 36.19 17.40
C TYR A 567 -87.57 36.75 18.73
N LYS A 568 -87.21 36.08 19.81
CA LYS A 568 -87.51 36.54 21.17
C LYS A 568 -86.43 37.50 21.64
N ILE A 569 -86.86 38.53 22.34
CA ILE A 569 -85.98 39.39 23.14
C ILE A 569 -86.26 39.06 24.60
N TYR A 570 -85.27 38.50 25.26
CA TYR A 570 -85.34 38.15 26.69
C TYR A 570 -84.67 39.24 27.51
N ASN A 571 -85.41 39.85 28.42
CA ASN A 571 -84.89 40.80 29.40
C ASN A 571 -84.79 40.10 30.75
N VAL A 572 -83.59 39.67 31.10
CA VAL A 572 -83.28 38.89 32.29
C VAL A 572 -82.74 39.83 33.38
N GLN A 573 -83.51 40.04 34.45
CA GLN A 573 -83.15 40.84 35.61
C GLN A 573 -83.19 39.96 36.86
N GLY A 574 -82.06 39.34 37.21
CA GLY A 574 -82.00 38.34 38.28
C GLY A 574 -82.89 37.13 37.98
N LYS A 575 -83.82 36.79 38.88
CA LYS A 575 -84.76 35.66 38.71
C LYS A 575 -85.99 35.98 37.84
N LYS A 576 -86.16 37.24 37.38
CA LYS A 576 -87.32 37.65 36.57
C LYS A 576 -86.90 37.84 35.11
N THR A 577 -87.64 37.20 34.20
CA THR A 577 -87.44 37.36 32.75
C THR A 577 -88.69 37.93 32.11
N LYS A 578 -88.59 39.11 31.49
CA LYS A 578 -89.61 39.64 30.58
C LYS A 578 -89.28 39.21 29.16
N THR A 579 -90.26 38.72 28.41
CA THR A 579 -90.07 38.25 27.03
C THR A 579 -90.91 39.10 26.08
N SER A 580 -90.29 39.63 25.03
CA SER A 580 -91.00 40.20 23.89
C SER A 580 -90.65 39.45 22.60
N THR A 581 -91.45 39.65 21.56
CA THR A 581 -91.22 39.05 20.24
C THR A 581 -91.00 40.16 19.24
N HIS A 582 -89.87 40.14 18.54
CA HIS A 582 -89.64 41.01 17.39
C HIS A 582 -89.98 40.27 16.11
N THR A 583 -90.67 40.94 15.18
CA THR A 583 -90.91 40.44 13.83
C THR A 583 -90.11 41.30 12.86
N LEU A 584 -89.22 40.68 12.08
CA LEU A 584 -88.41 41.39 11.09
C LEU A 584 -89.31 42.15 10.12
N THR A 585 -89.14 43.46 10.08
CA THR A 585 -89.88 44.36 9.19
C THR A 585 -89.48 44.15 7.73
N ALA A 586 -90.26 44.68 6.79
CA ALA A 586 -89.93 44.64 5.37
C ALA A 586 -88.59 45.36 5.07
N GLU A 587 -88.31 46.45 5.79
CA GLU A 587 -87.06 47.21 5.66
C GLU A 587 -85.86 46.39 6.15
N GLU A 588 -85.96 45.76 7.33
CA GLU A 588 -84.91 44.91 7.89
C GLU A 588 -84.60 43.72 6.97
N LYS A 589 -85.64 43.04 6.46
CA LYS A 589 -85.47 41.95 5.48
C LYS A 589 -84.73 42.43 4.22
N LYS A 590 -85.03 43.65 3.75
CA LYS A 590 -84.34 44.24 2.59
C LYS A 590 -82.86 44.52 2.90
N ILE A 591 -82.55 45.06 4.07
CA ILE A 591 -81.17 45.32 4.52
C ILE A 591 -80.37 44.01 4.62
N LEU A 592 -80.93 42.99 5.28
CA LEU A 592 -80.29 41.68 5.43
C LEU A 592 -80.05 40.99 4.08
N LYS A 593 -81.03 41.04 3.17
CA LYS A 593 -80.90 40.51 1.80
C LYS A 593 -79.82 41.25 1.00
N ASN A 594 -79.77 42.58 1.09
CA ASN A 594 -78.75 43.40 0.42
C ASN A 594 -77.35 43.08 0.96
N PHE A 595 -77.21 42.92 2.27
CA PHE A 595 -75.95 42.50 2.88
C PHE A 595 -75.54 41.10 2.38
N ALA A 596 -76.44 40.12 2.48
CA ALA A 596 -76.16 38.74 2.09
C ALA A 596 -75.77 38.61 0.61
N SER A 597 -76.44 39.32 -0.30
CA SER A 597 -76.14 39.29 -1.74
C SER A 597 -74.80 39.94 -2.08
N LYS A 598 -74.41 41.02 -1.38
CA LYS A 598 -73.13 41.70 -1.59
C LYS A 598 -71.94 40.92 -1.02
N HIS A 599 -72.16 40.16 0.06
CA HIS A 599 -71.08 39.62 0.86
C HIS A 599 -70.95 38.09 0.85
N PHE A 600 -72.01 37.32 0.52
CA PHE A 600 -71.95 35.86 0.53
C PHE A 600 -71.76 35.28 -0.87
N LYS A 601 -70.87 34.28 -0.97
CA LYS A 601 -70.74 33.47 -2.20
C LYS A 601 -71.72 32.30 -2.19
N LYS A 602 -72.09 31.84 -3.39
CA LYS A 602 -73.07 30.76 -3.59
C LYS A 602 -72.64 29.43 -2.94
N ASP A 603 -71.35 29.13 -2.97
CA ASP A 603 -70.73 27.92 -2.44
C ASP A 603 -70.38 27.99 -0.94
N TRP A 604 -70.62 29.13 -0.29
CA TRP A 604 -70.31 29.27 1.12
C TRP A 604 -71.22 28.44 2.01
N SER A 605 -70.58 27.67 2.90
CA SER A 605 -71.26 27.00 4.01
C SER A 605 -71.93 28.01 4.93
N ALA A 606 -72.96 27.57 5.66
CA ALA A 606 -73.71 28.45 6.54
C ALA A 606 -72.87 28.98 7.71
N ALA A 607 -71.98 28.13 8.24
CA ALA A 607 -70.94 28.51 9.18
C ALA A 607 -70.10 29.68 8.65
N LYS A 608 -69.66 29.60 7.38
CA LYS A 608 -68.83 30.66 6.79
C LYS A 608 -69.57 31.98 6.64
N LYS A 609 -70.86 31.95 6.30
CA LYS A 609 -71.71 33.14 6.18
C LYS A 609 -71.86 33.86 7.53
N ILE A 610 -72.08 33.10 8.60
CA ILE A 610 -72.18 33.64 9.96
C ILE A 610 -70.84 34.19 10.46
N GLU A 611 -69.73 33.44 10.29
CA GLU A 611 -68.39 33.93 10.64
C GLU A 611 -68.09 35.25 9.93
N TYR A 612 -68.36 35.30 8.61
CA TYR A 612 -68.14 36.51 7.83
C TYR A 612 -69.00 37.66 8.33
N THR A 613 -70.27 37.41 8.68
CA THR A 613 -71.16 38.46 9.20
C THR A 613 -70.60 39.06 10.48
N ALA A 614 -70.26 38.22 11.47
CA ALA A 614 -69.70 38.70 12.72
C ALA A 614 -68.33 39.37 12.53
N ASP A 615 -67.46 38.86 11.65
CA ASP A 615 -66.20 39.52 11.27
C ASP A 615 -66.43 40.90 10.65
N TRP A 616 -67.42 41.00 9.77
CA TRP A 616 -67.77 42.25 9.10
C TRP A 616 -68.29 43.28 10.10
N ILE A 617 -69.19 42.88 11.01
CA ILE A 617 -69.71 43.76 12.07
C ILE A 617 -68.53 44.30 12.89
N ARG A 618 -67.66 43.43 13.41
CA ARG A 618 -66.49 43.83 14.20
C ARG A 618 -65.57 44.81 13.46
N LYS A 619 -65.33 44.56 12.17
CA LYS A 619 -64.43 45.39 11.37
C LYS A 619 -65.02 46.78 11.09
N ASN A 620 -66.33 46.90 10.97
CA ASN A 620 -66.99 48.13 10.50
C ASN A 620 -67.68 48.92 11.61
N LEU A 621 -67.95 48.30 12.77
CA LEU A 621 -68.69 48.92 13.87
C LEU A 621 -67.91 50.07 14.53
N LYS A 622 -68.57 51.22 14.66
CA LYS A 622 -68.27 52.30 15.60
C LYS A 622 -69.25 52.21 16.79
N TYR A 623 -68.74 52.26 18.02
CA TYR A 623 -69.61 52.21 19.20
C TYR A 623 -70.33 53.55 19.36
N GLY A 624 -71.66 53.52 19.49
CA GLY A 624 -72.49 54.71 19.62
C GLY A 624 -73.97 54.36 19.73
N ARG A 625 -74.82 55.36 20.01
CA ARG A 625 -76.27 55.17 20.14
C ARG A 625 -77.00 55.91 19.02
N ILE A 626 -77.56 55.16 18.07
CA ILE A 626 -78.40 55.72 17.01
C ILE A 626 -79.85 55.26 17.23
N PRO A 627 -80.81 56.19 17.41
CA PRO A 627 -82.19 55.85 17.76
C PRO A 627 -83.03 55.51 16.51
N THR A 628 -82.60 54.56 15.68
CA THR A 628 -83.39 54.13 14.50
C THR A 628 -84.46 53.08 14.83
N GLY A 629 -84.34 52.41 15.98
CA GLY A 629 -85.19 51.29 16.36
C GLY A 629 -84.93 49.97 15.61
N SER A 630 -83.93 49.91 14.72
CA SER A 630 -83.60 48.71 13.94
C SER A 630 -82.13 48.33 14.04
N HIS A 631 -81.85 47.10 14.49
CA HIS A 631 -80.47 46.64 14.71
C HIS A 631 -79.72 46.47 13.38
N SER A 632 -80.29 45.77 12.39
CA SER A 632 -79.65 45.63 11.07
C SER A 632 -79.43 46.97 10.37
N LYS A 633 -80.32 47.96 10.54
CA LYS A 633 -80.12 49.30 9.98
C LYS A 633 -78.96 50.03 10.64
N ASN A 634 -78.91 50.04 11.96
CA ASN A 634 -77.79 50.60 12.73
C ASN A 634 -76.45 49.99 12.28
N ILE A 635 -76.39 48.67 12.11
CA ILE A 635 -75.14 47.97 11.87
C ILE A 635 -74.74 47.87 10.39
N PHE A 636 -75.64 47.44 9.51
CA PHE A 636 -75.29 47.19 8.10
C PHE A 636 -75.41 48.44 7.22
N VAL A 637 -76.07 49.50 7.69
CA VAL A 637 -76.19 50.78 6.98
C VAL A 637 -75.35 51.86 7.64
N TYR A 638 -75.64 52.21 8.89
CA TYR A 638 -74.96 53.31 9.59
C TYR A 638 -73.60 52.92 10.18
N LYS A 639 -73.34 51.61 10.33
CA LYS A 639 -72.10 51.06 10.91
C LYS A 639 -71.81 51.57 12.32
N GLU A 640 -72.85 51.96 13.05
CA GLU A 640 -72.73 52.50 14.41
C GLU A 640 -73.87 51.96 15.28
N GLY A 641 -73.53 51.54 16.50
CA GLY A 641 -74.48 50.90 17.41
C GLY A 641 -73.82 50.42 18.70
N GLN A 642 -74.64 50.01 19.66
CA GLN A 642 -74.21 49.49 20.96
C GLN A 642 -74.51 47.98 21.06
N CYS A 643 -74.33 47.38 22.24
CA CYS A 643 -74.47 45.93 22.42
C CYS A 643 -75.80 45.33 21.95
N SER A 644 -76.90 46.07 22.08
CA SER A 644 -78.19 45.66 21.52
C SER A 644 -78.16 45.53 20.00
N ASP A 645 -77.46 46.44 19.31
CA ASP A 645 -77.49 46.56 17.86
C ASP A 645 -76.56 45.56 17.18
N TYR A 646 -75.31 45.42 17.62
CA TYR A 646 -74.37 44.51 16.93
C TYR A 646 -74.69 43.03 17.18
N ASN A 647 -75.15 42.67 18.39
CA ASN A 647 -75.63 41.32 18.65
C ASN A 647 -77.02 41.10 18.07
N GLY A 648 -77.90 42.11 18.11
CA GLY A 648 -79.19 42.08 17.44
C GLY A 648 -79.06 41.83 15.93
N ALA A 649 -78.21 42.58 15.22
CA ALA A 649 -78.00 42.42 13.79
C ALA A 649 -77.44 41.04 13.41
N LEU A 650 -76.61 40.42 14.26
CA LEU A 650 -76.17 39.04 14.07
C LEU A 650 -77.33 38.05 14.25
N VAL A 651 -78.15 38.23 15.29
CA VAL A 651 -79.36 37.43 15.52
C VAL A 651 -80.32 37.56 14.33
N GLU A 652 -80.57 38.78 13.85
CA GLU A 652 -81.42 39.03 12.68
C GLU A 652 -80.88 38.34 11.42
N MET A 653 -79.55 38.37 11.18
CA MET A 653 -78.94 37.64 10.08
C MET A 653 -79.08 36.12 10.24
N MET A 654 -78.98 35.59 11.46
CA MET A 654 -79.20 34.17 11.73
C MET A 654 -80.65 33.75 11.48
N VAL A 655 -81.61 34.56 11.94
CA VAL A 655 -83.05 34.38 11.67
C VAL A 655 -83.30 34.40 10.17
N TYR A 656 -82.72 35.36 9.44
CA TYR A 656 -82.80 35.44 7.98
C TYR A 656 -82.23 34.19 7.28
N LEU A 657 -81.20 33.56 7.86
CA LEU A 657 -80.62 32.30 7.36
C LEU A 657 -81.36 31.04 7.86
N GLY A 658 -82.45 31.20 8.62
CA GLY A 658 -83.35 30.14 9.07
C GLY A 658 -82.95 29.47 10.39
N TYR A 659 -82.13 30.12 11.21
CA TYR A 659 -81.72 29.62 12.54
C TYR A 659 -82.66 30.10 13.64
N ASP A 660 -82.86 29.27 14.67
CA ASP A 660 -83.54 29.66 15.91
C ASP A 660 -82.54 30.43 16.80
N ALA A 661 -82.54 31.75 16.64
CA ALA A 661 -81.68 32.66 17.37
C ALA A 661 -82.52 33.73 18.08
N ASN A 662 -82.10 34.10 19.29
CA ASN A 662 -82.80 35.05 20.16
C ASN A 662 -81.81 36.09 20.69
N LEU A 663 -82.31 37.27 21.05
CA LEU A 663 -81.51 38.30 21.68
C LEU A 663 -81.80 38.30 23.18
N VAL A 664 -80.75 38.33 23.99
CA VAL A 664 -80.86 38.34 25.44
C VAL A 664 -80.20 39.58 25.98
N MET A 665 -80.85 40.19 26.94
CA MET A 665 -80.40 41.34 27.70
C MET A 665 -80.28 40.93 29.16
N GLY A 666 -79.13 41.18 29.76
CA GLY A 666 -78.87 40.92 31.17
C GLY A 666 -77.92 41.96 31.77
N ASN A 667 -77.53 41.75 33.02
CA ASN A 667 -76.60 42.64 33.72
C ASN A 667 -75.22 42.01 33.78
N ARG A 668 -74.18 42.80 33.48
CA ARG A 668 -72.79 42.37 33.68
C ARG A 668 -72.48 42.28 35.17
N LYS A 669 -71.55 41.38 35.52
CA LYS A 669 -70.95 41.36 36.87
C LYS A 669 -70.19 42.67 37.08
N GLY A 670 -70.67 43.54 37.97
CA GLY A 670 -70.13 44.91 38.19
C GLY A 670 -71.08 46.06 37.82
N GLY A 671 -72.28 45.75 37.30
CA GLY A 671 -73.29 46.76 36.92
C GLY A 671 -73.28 47.07 35.41
N GLY A 672 -74.41 47.56 34.91
CA GLY A 672 -74.59 47.88 33.49
C GLY A 672 -75.29 46.79 32.67
N GLN A 673 -76.15 47.21 31.75
CA GLN A 673 -76.93 46.36 30.86
C GLN A 673 -76.07 45.89 29.67
N HIS A 674 -76.15 44.61 29.32
CA HIS A 674 -75.47 44.03 28.17
C HIS A 674 -76.41 43.11 27.39
N PHE A 675 -76.23 43.08 26.07
CA PHE A 675 -76.99 42.23 25.18
C PHE A 675 -76.07 41.22 24.52
N TRP A 676 -76.52 39.97 24.39
CA TRP A 676 -75.87 38.90 23.64
C TRP A 676 -76.91 38.14 22.81
N GLY A 677 -76.49 37.48 21.75
CA GLY A 677 -77.37 36.56 21.03
C GLY A 677 -77.31 35.16 21.65
N GLU A 678 -78.35 34.38 21.45
CA GLU A 678 -78.35 32.95 21.74
C GLU A 678 -78.83 32.21 20.50
N ILE A 679 -78.20 31.09 20.17
CA ILE A 679 -78.67 30.19 19.11
C ILE A 679 -78.97 28.81 19.66
N LYS A 680 -80.12 28.25 19.30
CA LYS A 680 -80.44 26.86 19.57
C LYS A 680 -80.06 25.99 18.37
N ILE A 681 -79.11 25.09 18.58
CA ILE A 681 -78.70 24.06 17.59
C ILE A 681 -79.01 22.70 18.20
N ASP A 682 -79.90 21.95 17.54
CA ASP A 682 -80.31 20.59 17.93
C ASP A 682 -80.68 20.47 19.42
N GLY A 683 -81.50 21.41 19.91
CA GLY A 683 -81.98 21.45 21.29
C GLY A 683 -81.02 22.08 22.30
N VAL A 684 -79.79 22.40 21.90
CA VAL A 684 -78.77 22.99 22.79
C VAL A 684 -78.61 24.49 22.51
N THR A 685 -78.72 25.31 23.56
CA THR A 685 -78.51 26.76 23.49
C THR A 685 -77.02 27.11 23.61
N TYR A 686 -76.55 27.92 22.68
CA TYR A 686 -75.19 28.45 22.64
C TYR A 686 -75.22 29.98 22.70
N LEU A 687 -74.32 30.55 23.50
CA LEU A 687 -74.03 31.98 23.51
C LEU A 687 -73.52 32.41 22.14
N LEU A 688 -73.95 33.58 21.66
CA LEU A 688 -73.45 34.38 20.54
C LEU A 688 -73.01 35.75 21.05
N GLU A 689 -71.79 36.13 20.70
CA GLU A 689 -71.28 37.46 21.05
C GLU A 689 -70.36 37.93 19.94
N VAL A 690 -70.61 39.11 19.41
CA VAL A 690 -69.77 39.76 18.39
C VAL A 690 -68.68 40.63 19.05
N GLY A 691 -68.86 40.94 20.34
CA GLY A 691 -67.87 41.61 21.19
C GLY A 691 -68.07 43.12 21.25
N GLU A 692 -67.79 43.69 22.43
CA GLU A 692 -67.62 45.13 22.61
C GLU A 692 -66.17 45.50 22.29
N LYS A 693 -65.97 46.55 21.49
CA LYS A 693 -64.66 47.15 21.27
C LYS A 693 -64.30 47.88 22.57
N VAL A 694 -63.63 47.21 23.51
CA VAL A 694 -63.09 47.89 24.71
C VAL A 694 -62.04 48.86 24.20
N TYR A 695 -62.33 50.16 24.28
CA TYR A 695 -61.34 51.20 24.02
C TYR A 695 -60.17 51.00 25.00
N ASP A 696 -58.96 50.86 24.46
CA ASP A 696 -57.66 50.81 25.14
C ASP A 696 -57.37 49.68 26.16
N SER A 697 -57.38 48.41 25.71
CA SER A 697 -56.60 47.37 26.39
C SER A 697 -55.87 46.43 25.41
N PRO A 698 -54.52 46.40 25.40
CA PRO A 698 -53.72 45.50 24.55
C PRO A 698 -53.80 44.02 24.94
N GLN A 699 -54.45 43.68 26.06
CA GLN A 699 -54.45 42.32 26.61
C GLN A 699 -55.60 41.43 26.10
N TRP A 700 -56.53 41.96 25.29
CA TRP A 700 -57.67 41.20 24.79
C TRP A 700 -57.59 40.97 23.28
N ASN A 701 -56.70 40.05 22.89
CA ASN A 701 -56.55 39.61 21.51
C ASN A 701 -57.89 39.13 20.90
N TYR A 702 -58.22 39.72 19.74
CA TYR A 702 -59.50 39.69 19.03
C TYR A 702 -59.96 38.30 18.54
N LYS A 703 -60.58 37.46 19.40
CA LYS A 703 -61.35 36.27 18.95
C LYS A 703 -62.53 35.94 19.87
N TRP A 704 -63.57 36.75 19.84
CA TRP A 704 -64.82 36.49 20.58
C TRP A 704 -65.97 36.39 19.57
N GLN A 705 -66.22 35.16 19.09
CA GLN A 705 -67.45 34.70 18.46
C GLN A 705 -67.82 33.44 19.22
N PHE A 706 -68.53 33.54 20.34
CA PHE A 706 -68.94 32.28 20.97
C PHE A 706 -70.11 31.70 20.20
N MET A 707 -69.96 30.43 19.86
CA MET A 707 -71.00 29.48 19.44
C MET A 707 -70.70 28.13 20.11
N CYS A 708 -69.90 28.17 21.19
CA CYS A 708 -69.31 27.02 21.84
C CYS A 708 -69.52 26.99 23.35
N LEU A 709 -69.99 28.09 23.95
CA LEU A 709 -70.38 28.10 25.36
C LEU A 709 -71.83 27.61 25.43
N LYS A 710 -72.02 26.42 26.01
CA LYS A 710 -73.33 25.82 26.24
C LYS A 710 -73.94 26.45 27.50
N TYR A 711 -75.23 26.75 27.46
CA TYR A 711 -75.97 27.15 28.66
C TYR A 711 -76.01 25.99 29.67
N SER A 712 -75.63 26.24 30.92
CA SER A 712 -75.73 25.28 32.02
C SER A 712 -76.92 25.64 32.88
N GLU A 713 -77.97 24.82 32.86
CA GLU A 713 -79.12 25.00 33.75
C GLU A 713 -78.71 24.89 35.23
N ALA A 714 -77.81 23.95 35.54
CA ALA A 714 -77.30 23.74 36.90
C ALA A 714 -76.55 24.95 37.47
N ASP A 715 -75.89 25.72 36.61
CA ASP A 715 -75.08 26.88 37.03
C ASP A 715 -75.78 28.23 36.78
N GLY A 716 -76.96 28.22 36.17
CA GLY A 716 -77.70 29.43 35.82
C GLY A 716 -77.00 30.34 34.80
N GLY A 717 -76.15 29.80 33.92
CA GLY A 717 -75.44 30.61 32.92
C GLY A 717 -74.38 29.87 32.10
N TYR A 718 -73.54 30.64 31.40
CA TYR A 718 -72.50 30.13 30.50
C TYR A 718 -71.17 29.99 31.25
N LYS A 719 -70.49 28.84 31.13
CA LYS A 719 -69.15 28.65 31.73
C LYS A 719 -68.04 28.73 30.69
N LYS A 720 -67.01 29.53 30.98
CA LYS A 720 -65.74 29.54 30.25
C LYS A 720 -64.60 29.23 31.22
N ASN A 721 -63.81 28.19 30.92
CA ASN A 721 -62.69 27.74 31.77
C ASN A 721 -63.09 27.51 33.25
N GLY A 722 -64.27 26.94 33.49
CA GLY A 722 -64.77 26.62 34.83
C GLY A 722 -65.42 27.77 35.61
N LYS A 723 -65.41 29.00 35.09
CA LYS A 723 -66.03 30.19 35.72
C LYS A 723 -67.29 30.61 34.97
N LEU A 724 -68.29 31.13 35.69
CA LEU A 724 -69.47 31.77 35.11
C LEU A 724 -69.01 33.00 34.32
N TYR A 725 -69.38 33.05 33.04
CA TYR A 725 -68.99 34.07 32.06
C TYR A 725 -69.90 35.29 32.14
#